data_AF-A0A2N1XBL6-F1
#
_entry.id   AF-A0A2N1XBL6-F1
#
_cell.length_a   1.000
_cell.length_b   1.000
_cell.length_c   1.000
_cell.angle_alpha   90.00
_cell.angle_beta   90.00
_cell.angle_gamma   90.00
#
_symmetry.space_group_name_H-M   'P 1'
#
loop_
_entity.id
_entity.type
_entity.pdbx_description
1 polymer ?
#
loop_
_entity_poly.entity_id
_entity_poly.type
_entity_poly.pdbx_seq_one_letter_code
_entity_poly.pdbx_strand_id
1 'polypeptide(L)'
;MSTARLAAVKPDVARDIPMQPASQDIWEKKYRLTSKQGEPVDVTIDDTYKRVAKALAEAEPSADLRSYWYERFVWALRRGAIPAGRITSNAGARAHKPATSTINCTVSGTIEDSMDGILDKVHEAGLTLKAGCGIGYEFSTLRPRGAYVSGAGAYTSGPLSFMDIYDKMCFTVSSAGGRRGAQMGTFDVGHPDVKEFISAKREDGRLRQFNLSLLITDEFMHAVQTDGDWPLVFPVHVKEESEIDLTDPTKVIWREWPTSRNYVTRDDGLVACKIYNHIRAKRLWDLIMASTYDFAEPGFILIDRVNEMNNNWWCEQIRATNPCGEQPLPPYGACLLGSVNLTKFVREPFTDKASFDWDEYREVVRVFTRMLDNVVEVNGLPLEQQRTEILRKRRHGMGFLGLGSTVTLLGMKYGSPESCEFTERVAREMAVAGWEMALELAREKGPAPIMGEVFTVSAAMLRQRPEMVADGWCVGEKISGKVLHARYSRYMQRVAEIAPELVEQLADVGARFTHHSSIAPTGTISLSLANNASNGIEPSFAHHYSRNVIREGKKSKEKVEVYSYELLAYRTLVNPDAMPYSDDAKTRLPEYFIAADDVSPKQHVDIQAAAQKWVDSSISKTANVPTDYRYEDFKDIYRYAHEQGLKGCTTFRFNPAAFQGVLVKETDLENTTYRFELEDGSVVEARGNEEVEYDGELHTAANLFDALKEGYYGKF
;
A
#
# COMPACT_ATOMS: atom_id res chain seq x y z
N MET A 1 38.94 0.09 12.26
CA MET A 1 39.19 -1.23 12.88
C MET A 1 39.48 -2.25 11.78
N SER A 2 40.47 -3.11 11.98
CA SER A 2 40.90 -4.14 11.04
C SER A 2 39.91 -5.33 11.04
N THR A 3 39.30 -5.57 9.88
CA THR A 3 38.70 -6.83 9.40
C THR A 3 38.19 -7.81 10.46
N ALA A 4 36.97 -7.59 10.95
CA ALA A 4 36.16 -8.67 11.52
C ALA A 4 35.71 -9.59 10.37
N ARG A 5 36.27 -10.81 10.31
CA ARG A 5 35.76 -11.86 9.42
C ARG A 5 34.57 -12.53 10.10
N LEU A 6 33.40 -12.46 9.48
CA LEU A 6 32.23 -13.22 9.91
C LEU A 6 32.57 -14.71 9.82
N ALA A 7 32.64 -15.39 10.96
CA ALA A 7 32.59 -16.85 10.96
C ALA A 7 31.20 -17.24 10.46
N ALA A 8 31.13 -18.03 9.39
CA ALA A 8 29.89 -18.63 8.95
C ALA A 8 29.34 -19.48 10.10
N VAL A 9 28.30 -18.98 10.78
CA VAL A 9 27.47 -19.82 11.63
C VAL A 9 26.91 -20.88 10.69
N LYS A 10 27.29 -22.14 10.91
CA LYS A 10 26.78 -23.27 10.14
C LYS A 10 25.24 -23.16 10.14
N PRO A 11 24.56 -23.25 8.99
CA PRO A 11 23.12 -23.36 8.98
C PRO A 11 22.77 -24.57 9.85
N ASP A 12 21.86 -24.39 10.81
CA ASP A 12 21.30 -25.52 11.52
C ASP A 12 20.48 -26.32 10.49
N VAL A 13 21.10 -27.34 9.89
CA VAL A 13 20.61 -28.11 8.74
C VAL A 13 19.29 -28.85 9.05
N ALA A 14 18.81 -28.79 10.29
CA ALA A 14 17.66 -29.53 10.78
C ALA A 14 16.28 -28.84 10.65
N ARG A 15 16.16 -27.64 10.04
CA ARG A 15 14.93 -26.80 10.14
C ARG A 15 14.34 -26.24 8.83
N ASP A 16 14.73 -26.71 7.65
CA ASP A 16 14.15 -26.17 6.41
C ASP A 16 12.76 -26.77 6.12
N ILE A 17 11.73 -25.92 6.19
CA ILE A 17 10.36 -26.26 5.77
C ILE A 17 10.32 -26.33 4.24
N PRO A 18 10.02 -27.49 3.63
CA PRO A 18 10.02 -27.65 2.18
C PRO A 18 9.06 -26.69 1.50
N MET A 19 9.46 -26.20 0.32
CA MET A 19 8.61 -25.35 -0.51
C MET A 19 7.43 -26.16 -1.04
N GLN A 20 6.21 -25.67 -0.85
CA GLN A 20 5.01 -26.35 -1.35
C GLN A 20 4.85 -26.17 -2.88
N PRO A 21 4.24 -27.12 -3.60
CA PRO A 21 4.10 -27.05 -5.06
C PRO A 21 3.45 -25.76 -5.56
N ALA A 22 2.41 -25.28 -4.88
CA ALA A 22 1.74 -24.04 -5.25
C ALA A 22 2.67 -22.81 -5.20
N SER A 23 3.58 -22.76 -4.22
CA SER A 23 4.54 -21.67 -4.08
C SER A 23 5.59 -21.71 -5.20
N GLN A 24 6.08 -22.91 -5.52
CA GLN A 24 7.00 -23.16 -6.63
C GLN A 24 6.38 -22.74 -7.97
N ASP A 25 5.16 -23.19 -8.26
CA ASP A 25 4.43 -22.88 -9.50
C ASP A 25 4.26 -21.37 -9.72
N ILE A 26 3.98 -20.62 -8.65
CA ILE A 26 3.81 -19.16 -8.74
C ILE A 26 5.14 -18.47 -8.95
N TRP A 27 6.22 -18.92 -8.29
CA TRP A 27 7.55 -18.41 -8.58
C TRP A 27 7.93 -18.65 -10.05
N GLU A 28 7.72 -19.85 -10.57
CA GLU A 28 8.01 -20.19 -11.97
C GLU A 28 7.26 -19.30 -12.95
N LYS A 29 5.99 -19.02 -12.69
CA LYS A 29 5.15 -18.21 -13.57
C LYS A 29 5.39 -16.71 -13.47
N LYS A 30 5.81 -16.20 -12.31
CA LYS A 30 5.82 -14.75 -12.03
C LYS A 30 7.23 -14.15 -11.88
N TYR A 31 8.20 -14.94 -11.43
CA TYR A 31 9.50 -14.45 -10.99
C TYR A 31 10.70 -15.16 -11.62
N ARG A 32 10.55 -16.40 -12.08
CA ARG A 32 11.59 -17.09 -12.85
C ARG A 32 11.86 -16.32 -14.14
N LEU A 33 13.09 -15.85 -14.31
CA LEU A 33 13.49 -15.23 -15.56
C LEU A 33 13.65 -16.32 -16.63
N THR A 34 13.03 -16.12 -17.78
CA THR A 34 13.14 -16.99 -18.95
C THR A 34 13.64 -16.19 -20.15
N SER A 35 14.30 -16.88 -21.07
CA SER A 35 14.70 -16.33 -22.36
C SER A 35 13.48 -16.13 -23.27
N LYS A 36 13.68 -15.49 -24.43
CA LYS A 36 12.62 -15.31 -25.44
C LYS A 36 12.07 -16.65 -25.95
N GLN A 37 12.88 -17.70 -25.89
CA GLN A 37 12.53 -19.05 -26.32
C GLN A 37 11.84 -19.87 -25.21
N GLY A 38 11.63 -19.29 -24.02
CA GLY A 38 11.02 -19.97 -22.88
C GLY A 38 12.02 -20.69 -21.95
N GLU A 39 13.29 -20.76 -22.34
CA GLU A 39 14.32 -21.43 -21.53
C GLU A 39 14.56 -20.73 -20.19
N PRO A 40 14.58 -21.45 -19.05
CA PRO A 40 14.90 -20.88 -17.75
C PRO A 40 16.31 -20.26 -17.71
N VAL A 41 16.38 -18.97 -17.40
CA VAL A 41 17.64 -18.27 -17.06
C VAL A 41 17.92 -18.45 -15.57
N ASP A 42 16.89 -18.29 -14.74
CA ASP A 42 16.95 -18.69 -13.34
C ASP A 42 16.46 -20.15 -13.24
N VAL A 43 17.33 -21.08 -12.85
CA VAL A 43 16.95 -22.50 -12.68
C VAL A 43 16.27 -22.71 -11.34
N THR A 44 16.75 -22.05 -10.30
CA THR A 44 16.24 -22.14 -8.93
C THR A 44 15.88 -20.75 -8.37
N ILE A 45 15.12 -20.72 -7.26
CA ILE A 45 14.86 -19.49 -6.50
C ILE A 45 16.19 -18.84 -6.06
N ASP A 46 17.20 -19.63 -5.70
CA ASP A 46 18.52 -19.13 -5.32
C ASP A 46 19.24 -18.45 -6.50
N ASP A 47 19.03 -18.90 -7.73
CA ASP A 47 19.58 -18.24 -8.91
C ASP A 47 18.88 -16.89 -9.17
N THR A 48 17.57 -16.80 -8.91
CA THR A 48 16.87 -15.50 -8.85
C THR A 48 17.51 -14.59 -7.80
N TYR A 49 17.84 -15.10 -6.60
CA TYR A 49 18.52 -14.31 -5.56
C TYR A 49 19.90 -13.82 -6.00
N LYS A 50 20.73 -14.71 -6.57
CA LYS A 50 22.06 -14.33 -7.10
C LYS A 50 21.96 -13.28 -8.19
N ARG A 51 21.01 -13.42 -9.13
CA ARG A 51 20.79 -12.44 -10.21
C ARG A 51 20.43 -11.07 -9.65
N VAL A 52 19.46 -11.01 -8.74
CA VAL A 52 19.02 -9.75 -8.13
C VAL A 52 20.16 -9.12 -7.32
N ALA A 53 20.83 -9.90 -6.46
CA ALA A 53 21.96 -9.42 -5.67
C ALA A 53 23.09 -8.87 -6.54
N LYS A 54 23.44 -9.56 -7.63
CA LYS A 54 24.48 -9.12 -8.58
C LYS A 54 24.10 -7.78 -9.21
N ALA A 55 22.88 -7.68 -9.74
CA ALA A 55 22.41 -6.47 -10.41
C ALA A 55 22.38 -5.24 -9.46
N LEU A 56 22.05 -5.45 -8.18
CA LEU A 56 22.02 -4.36 -7.20
C LEU A 56 23.41 -4.04 -6.63
N ALA A 57 24.32 -5.02 -6.57
CA ALA A 57 25.70 -4.78 -6.20
C ALA A 57 26.46 -3.95 -7.25
N GLU A 58 26.07 -4.00 -8.53
CA GLU A 58 26.68 -3.19 -9.60
C GLU A 58 26.62 -1.67 -9.35
N ALA A 59 25.69 -1.20 -8.53
CA ALA A 59 25.59 0.20 -8.10
C ALA A 59 26.71 0.63 -7.13
N GLU A 60 27.47 -0.32 -6.57
CA GLU A 60 28.61 -0.02 -5.71
C GLU A 60 29.81 0.50 -6.52
N PRO A 61 30.58 1.47 -5.98
CA PRO A 61 31.54 2.23 -6.79
C PRO A 61 32.80 1.45 -7.19
N SER A 62 33.28 0.52 -6.35
CA SER A 62 34.51 -0.25 -6.58
C SER A 62 34.25 -1.75 -6.75
N ALA A 63 35.16 -2.45 -7.42
CA ALA A 63 35.07 -3.90 -7.60
C ALA A 63 35.02 -4.66 -6.25
N ASP A 64 35.82 -4.23 -5.26
CA ASP A 64 35.85 -4.85 -3.94
C ASP A 64 34.51 -4.67 -3.20
N LEU A 65 33.92 -3.48 -3.27
CA LEU A 65 32.60 -3.22 -2.68
C LEU A 65 31.50 -3.98 -3.41
N ARG A 66 31.56 -4.08 -4.75
CA ARG A 66 30.63 -4.91 -5.54
C ARG A 66 30.68 -6.37 -5.09
N SER A 67 31.87 -6.95 -4.94
CA SER A 67 32.01 -8.34 -4.48
C SER A 67 31.52 -8.52 -3.05
N TYR A 68 31.92 -7.64 -2.12
CA TYR A 68 31.47 -7.71 -0.73
C TYR A 68 29.95 -7.61 -0.62
N TRP A 69 29.34 -6.58 -1.24
CA TRP A 69 27.91 -6.38 -1.15
C TRP A 69 27.11 -7.40 -1.94
N TYR A 70 27.63 -7.97 -3.02
CA TYR A 70 27.03 -9.13 -3.66
C TYR A 70 26.86 -10.29 -2.68
N GLU A 71 27.90 -10.65 -1.93
CA GLU A 71 27.83 -11.73 -0.94
C GLU A 71 26.86 -11.39 0.20
N ARG A 72 26.92 -10.15 0.72
CA ARG A 72 25.99 -9.68 1.76
C ARG A 72 24.53 -9.69 1.29
N PHE A 73 24.27 -9.26 0.06
CA PHE A 73 22.93 -9.24 -0.53
C PHE A 73 22.39 -10.64 -0.74
N VAL A 74 23.19 -11.57 -1.28
CA VAL A 74 22.79 -12.98 -1.40
C VAL A 74 22.48 -13.57 -0.01
N TRP A 75 23.31 -13.28 0.99
CA TRP A 75 23.04 -13.68 2.37
C TRP A 75 21.69 -13.14 2.86
N ALA A 76 21.43 -11.84 2.75
CA ALA A 76 20.18 -11.25 3.23
C ALA A 76 18.95 -11.84 2.53
N LEU A 77 19.02 -12.06 1.20
CA LEU A 77 17.92 -12.69 0.44
C LEU A 77 17.61 -14.10 0.96
N ARG A 78 18.64 -14.91 1.23
CA ARG A 78 18.50 -16.25 1.82
C ARG A 78 17.99 -16.23 3.27
N ARG A 79 18.23 -15.12 3.99
CA ARG A 79 17.78 -14.91 5.38
C ARG A 79 16.44 -14.19 5.48
N GLY A 80 15.72 -14.01 4.37
CA GLY A 80 14.33 -13.55 4.39
C GLY A 80 14.12 -12.10 3.93
N ALA A 81 15.15 -11.40 3.45
CA ALA A 81 14.92 -10.17 2.70
C ALA A 81 14.26 -10.50 1.35
N ILE A 82 13.09 -9.94 1.09
CA ILE A 82 12.33 -10.20 -0.14
C ILE A 82 12.05 -8.86 -0.83
N PRO A 83 12.80 -8.51 -1.89
CA PRO A 83 12.49 -7.36 -2.73
C PRO A 83 11.09 -7.48 -3.33
N ALA A 84 10.44 -6.33 -3.55
CA ALA A 84 9.13 -6.34 -4.18
C ALA A 84 9.14 -6.97 -5.57
N GLY A 85 7.96 -7.44 -6.00
CA GLY A 85 7.85 -8.29 -7.17
C GLY A 85 8.46 -7.72 -8.47
N ARG A 86 8.47 -6.39 -8.69
CA ARG A 86 9.13 -5.81 -9.88
C ARG A 86 10.65 -5.85 -9.76
N ILE A 87 11.21 -5.57 -8.59
CA ILE A 87 12.66 -5.72 -8.35
C ILE A 87 13.07 -7.17 -8.62
N THR A 88 12.37 -8.15 -8.03
CA THR A 88 12.67 -9.58 -8.21
C THR A 88 12.57 -10.03 -9.67
N SER A 89 11.56 -9.54 -10.41
CA SER A 89 11.32 -9.93 -11.80
C SER A 89 12.23 -9.22 -12.82
N ASN A 90 12.72 -8.02 -12.51
CA ASN A 90 13.34 -7.12 -13.49
C ASN A 90 14.81 -6.76 -13.20
N ALA A 91 15.29 -6.81 -11.97
CA ALA A 91 16.69 -6.50 -11.66
C ALA A 91 17.63 -7.51 -12.36
N GLY A 92 18.56 -7.02 -13.17
CA GLY A 92 19.45 -7.88 -13.97
C GLY A 92 18.79 -8.57 -15.18
N ALA A 93 17.54 -8.22 -15.51
CA ALA A 93 16.81 -8.84 -16.62
C ALA A 93 16.87 -8.05 -17.95
N ARG A 94 17.68 -6.98 -18.03
CA ARG A 94 17.68 -6.03 -19.17
C ARG A 94 17.83 -6.67 -20.55
N ALA A 95 18.64 -7.73 -20.66
CA ALA A 95 18.84 -8.47 -21.91
C ALA A 95 17.56 -9.16 -22.42
N HIS A 96 16.60 -9.44 -21.53
CA HIS A 96 15.35 -10.14 -21.83
C HIS A 96 14.10 -9.24 -21.67
N LYS A 97 14.17 -8.23 -20.80
CA LYS A 97 13.10 -7.27 -20.47
C LYS A 97 13.69 -5.84 -20.48
N PRO A 98 13.88 -5.21 -21.65
CA PRO A 98 14.65 -3.97 -21.76
C PRO A 98 13.90 -2.71 -21.29
N ALA A 99 12.57 -2.73 -21.25
CA ALA A 99 11.73 -1.57 -20.98
C ALA A 99 10.81 -1.78 -19.77
N THR A 100 11.35 -2.29 -18.66
CA THR A 100 10.60 -2.52 -17.42
C THR A 100 11.17 -1.72 -16.25
N SER A 101 10.27 -1.29 -15.37
CA SER A 101 10.61 -0.61 -14.12
C SER A 101 10.89 -1.61 -13.00
N THR A 102 11.79 -1.29 -12.09
CA THR A 102 11.94 -1.99 -10.80
C THR A 102 11.04 -1.39 -9.71
N ILE A 103 10.32 -0.31 -10.02
CA ILE A 103 9.40 0.37 -9.11
C ILE A 103 7.97 -0.18 -9.24
N ASN A 104 7.32 -0.40 -8.10
CA ASN A 104 5.94 -0.88 -8.05
C ASN A 104 4.92 0.27 -7.98
N CYS A 105 5.22 1.31 -7.23
CA CYS A 105 4.22 2.25 -6.72
C CYS A 105 4.58 3.68 -7.08
N THR A 106 3.61 4.38 -7.67
CA THR A 106 3.75 5.77 -8.12
C THR A 106 2.48 6.56 -7.83
N VAL A 107 2.60 7.88 -7.80
CA VAL A 107 1.48 8.83 -7.82
C VAL A 107 1.69 9.78 -9.00
N SER A 108 0.59 10.11 -9.68
CA SER A 108 0.54 11.07 -10.78
C SER A 108 1.01 12.46 -10.33
N GLY A 109 1.48 13.29 -11.25
CA GLY A 109 1.54 14.73 -11.00
C GLY A 109 0.14 15.30 -10.69
N THR A 110 0.10 16.50 -10.10
CA THR A 110 -1.16 17.23 -9.86
C THR A 110 -1.93 17.38 -11.17
N ILE A 111 -3.21 17.00 -11.17
CA ILE A 111 -4.09 17.17 -12.33
C ILE A 111 -4.55 18.62 -12.34
N GLU A 112 -4.09 19.42 -13.30
CA GLU A 112 -4.53 20.80 -13.43
C GLU A 112 -5.94 20.86 -14.03
N ASP A 113 -6.77 21.76 -13.51
CA ASP A 113 -8.17 21.95 -13.92
C ASP A 113 -8.31 22.61 -15.30
N SER A 114 -7.87 21.89 -16.33
CA SER A 114 -7.89 22.28 -17.74
C SER A 114 -7.88 21.03 -18.63
N MET A 115 -8.32 21.13 -19.88
CA MET A 115 -8.34 19.98 -20.78
C MET A 115 -6.93 19.43 -21.06
N ASP A 116 -5.97 20.31 -21.33
CA ASP A 116 -4.56 19.92 -21.54
C ASP A 116 -3.99 19.26 -20.28
N GLY A 117 -4.21 19.87 -19.10
CA GLY A 117 -3.78 19.30 -17.82
C GLY A 117 -4.38 17.92 -17.53
N ILE A 118 -5.65 17.68 -17.88
CA ILE A 118 -6.31 16.39 -17.71
C ILE A 118 -5.75 15.36 -18.68
N LEU A 119 -5.69 15.66 -19.98
CA LEU A 119 -5.31 14.70 -21.02
C LEU A 119 -3.82 14.39 -21.02
N ASP A 120 -2.95 15.36 -20.70
CA ASP A 120 -1.52 15.12 -20.54
C ASP A 120 -1.25 14.13 -19.41
N LYS A 121 -2.01 14.23 -18.31
CA LYS A 121 -1.92 13.31 -17.17
C LYS A 121 -2.46 11.91 -17.51
N VAL A 122 -3.46 11.80 -18.38
CA VAL A 122 -3.88 10.50 -18.95
C VAL A 122 -2.74 9.87 -19.76
N HIS A 123 -2.04 10.64 -20.58
CA HIS A 123 -0.91 10.15 -21.37
C HIS A 123 0.24 9.66 -20.49
N GLU A 124 0.64 10.45 -19.48
CA GLU A 124 1.66 10.07 -18.49
C GLU A 124 1.30 8.81 -17.71
N ALA A 125 0.02 8.69 -17.33
CA ALA A 125 -0.53 7.49 -16.69
C ALA A 125 -0.38 6.24 -17.56
N GLY A 126 -0.72 6.34 -18.85
CA GLY A 126 -0.55 5.25 -19.81
C GLY A 126 0.90 4.78 -19.91
N LEU A 127 1.86 5.70 -19.94
CA LEU A 127 3.30 5.37 -19.94
C LEU A 127 3.73 4.67 -18.64
N THR A 128 3.23 5.15 -17.50
CA THR A 128 3.53 4.60 -16.16
C THR A 128 2.98 3.19 -15.99
N LEU A 129 1.72 2.95 -16.39
CA LEU A 129 1.06 1.64 -16.37
C LEU A 129 1.75 0.66 -17.32
N LYS A 130 2.11 1.11 -18.53
CA LYS A 130 2.87 0.33 -19.52
C LYS A 130 4.20 -0.14 -18.94
N ALA A 131 4.91 0.70 -18.19
CA ALA A 131 6.18 0.34 -17.53
C ALA A 131 6.04 -0.68 -16.39
N GLY A 132 4.80 -0.96 -15.95
CA GLY A 132 4.53 -1.97 -14.93
C GLY A 132 4.14 -1.42 -13.55
N CYS A 133 4.05 -0.10 -13.40
CA CYS A 133 3.82 0.55 -12.11
C CYS A 133 2.31 0.69 -11.85
N GLY A 134 1.89 0.56 -10.59
CA GLY A 134 0.59 1.04 -10.14
C GLY A 134 0.64 2.55 -9.87
N ILE A 135 -0.46 3.25 -10.13
CA ILE A 135 -0.51 4.72 -10.10
C ILE A 135 -1.72 5.25 -9.33
N GLY A 136 -1.50 6.23 -8.46
CA GLY A 136 -2.55 6.97 -7.77
C GLY A 136 -2.76 8.38 -8.31
N TYR A 137 -3.95 8.93 -8.09
CA TYR A 137 -4.35 10.25 -8.56
C TYR A 137 -5.19 10.96 -7.51
N GLU A 138 -5.05 12.28 -7.46
CA GLU A 138 -5.97 13.14 -6.73
C GLU A 138 -6.89 13.87 -7.71
N PHE A 139 -8.20 13.58 -7.65
CA PHE A 139 -9.17 14.11 -8.61
C PHE A 139 -9.93 15.34 -8.12
N SER A 140 -9.82 15.73 -6.85
CA SER A 140 -10.55 16.89 -6.32
C SER A 140 -9.99 18.23 -6.75
N THR A 141 -8.90 18.26 -7.53
CA THR A 141 -8.43 19.47 -8.20
C THR A 141 -9.32 19.89 -9.37
N LEU A 142 -10.19 19.01 -9.87
CA LEU A 142 -11.07 19.30 -11.00
C LEU A 142 -12.37 19.94 -10.52
N ARG A 143 -12.80 21.01 -11.20
CA ARG A 143 -13.99 21.78 -10.81
C ARG A 143 -15.26 20.93 -10.80
N PRO A 144 -16.21 21.21 -9.88
CA PRO A 144 -17.41 20.39 -9.70
C PRO A 144 -18.35 20.46 -10.91
N ARG A 145 -19.20 19.43 -11.04
CA ARG A 145 -20.24 19.35 -12.08
C ARG A 145 -21.07 20.62 -12.11
N GLY A 146 -21.32 21.13 -13.31
CA GLY A 146 -22.10 22.36 -13.48
C GLY A 146 -21.33 23.65 -13.17
N ALA A 147 -20.04 23.59 -12.81
CA ALA A 147 -19.21 24.78 -12.76
C ALA A 147 -18.95 25.32 -14.18
N TYR A 148 -18.87 26.65 -14.29
CA TYR A 148 -18.70 27.33 -15.56
C TYR A 148 -17.26 27.18 -16.10
N VAL A 149 -17.13 27.10 -17.42
CA VAL A 149 -15.84 27.00 -18.13
C VAL A 149 -15.74 28.19 -19.08
N SER A 150 -15.07 29.26 -18.62
CA SER A 150 -15.05 30.56 -19.30
C SER A 150 -14.52 30.50 -20.74
N GLY A 151 -13.54 29.63 -21.01
CA GLY A 151 -12.97 29.49 -22.35
C GLY A 151 -13.91 28.82 -23.37
N ALA A 152 -14.79 27.93 -22.91
CA ALA A 152 -15.72 27.19 -23.76
C ALA A 152 -17.14 27.80 -23.76
N GLY A 153 -17.43 28.71 -22.84
CA GLY A 153 -18.77 29.27 -22.64
C GLY A 153 -19.79 28.22 -22.19
N ALA A 154 -19.34 27.13 -21.56
CA ALA A 154 -20.14 25.94 -21.23
C ALA A 154 -19.97 25.53 -19.76
N TYR A 155 -20.71 24.51 -19.35
CA TYR A 155 -20.63 23.93 -18.00
C TYR A 155 -19.96 22.56 -18.04
N THR A 156 -19.12 22.25 -17.05
CA THR A 156 -18.39 20.99 -17.00
C THR A 156 -19.27 19.81 -16.54
N SER A 157 -18.90 18.60 -16.96
CA SER A 157 -19.45 17.33 -16.46
C SER A 157 -18.84 16.90 -15.12
N GLY A 158 -17.81 17.58 -14.63
CA GLY A 158 -17.18 17.32 -13.33
C GLY A 158 -16.15 16.16 -13.34
N PRO A 159 -15.42 15.97 -12.23
CA PRO A 159 -14.30 15.03 -12.09
C PRO A 159 -14.61 13.60 -12.53
N LEU A 160 -15.76 13.04 -12.11
CA LEU A 160 -16.05 11.62 -12.32
C LEU A 160 -16.16 11.25 -13.81
N SER A 161 -16.65 12.15 -14.66
CA SER A 161 -16.69 11.90 -16.11
C SER A 161 -15.30 11.85 -16.73
N PHE A 162 -14.33 12.59 -16.18
CA PHE A 162 -12.94 12.50 -16.61
C PHE A 162 -12.26 11.24 -16.08
N MET A 163 -12.61 10.78 -14.88
CA MET A 163 -12.12 9.51 -14.35
C MET A 163 -12.46 8.32 -15.26
N ASP A 164 -13.60 8.37 -15.98
CA ASP A 164 -13.96 7.34 -16.97
C ASP A 164 -12.92 7.23 -18.11
N ILE A 165 -12.27 8.34 -18.49
CA ILE A 165 -11.18 8.32 -19.48
C ILE A 165 -9.97 7.53 -18.95
N TYR A 166 -9.60 7.76 -17.69
CA TYR A 166 -8.51 7.03 -17.04
C TYR A 166 -8.85 5.55 -16.85
N ASP A 167 -10.10 5.22 -16.52
CA ASP A 167 -10.56 3.83 -16.39
C ASP A 167 -10.44 3.09 -17.73
N LYS A 168 -10.92 3.69 -18.83
CA LYS A 168 -10.79 3.12 -20.18
C LYS A 168 -9.34 3.02 -20.63
N MET A 169 -8.52 4.04 -20.37
CA MET A 169 -7.09 4.00 -20.67
C MET A 169 -6.41 2.83 -19.96
N CYS A 170 -6.64 2.65 -18.65
CA CYS A 170 -6.04 1.55 -17.90
C CYS A 170 -6.53 0.18 -18.36
N PHE A 171 -7.81 0.07 -18.73
CA PHE A 171 -8.35 -1.15 -19.31
C PHE A 171 -7.66 -1.51 -20.64
N THR A 172 -7.38 -0.53 -21.50
CA THR A 172 -6.70 -0.73 -22.78
C THR A 172 -5.21 -1.02 -22.64
N VAL A 173 -4.52 -0.33 -21.71
CA VAL A 173 -3.07 -0.48 -21.50
C VAL A 173 -2.80 -1.74 -20.69
N SER A 174 -2.52 -2.85 -21.37
CA SER A 174 -1.99 -4.06 -20.72
C SER A 174 -0.64 -3.75 -20.05
N SER A 175 -0.56 -3.87 -18.73
CA SER A 175 0.67 -3.57 -17.98
C SER A 175 1.76 -4.60 -18.30
N ALA A 176 3.03 -4.16 -18.34
CA ALA A 176 4.17 -5.03 -18.65
C ALA A 176 4.16 -6.33 -17.81
N GLY A 177 4.34 -7.46 -18.49
CA GLY A 177 4.28 -8.80 -17.90
C GLY A 177 2.88 -9.41 -17.80
N GLY A 178 1.93 -8.95 -18.63
CA GLY A 178 0.58 -9.54 -18.74
C GLY A 178 -0.30 -9.33 -17.52
N ARG A 179 -0.09 -8.24 -16.77
CA ARG A 179 -0.90 -7.90 -15.59
C ARG A 179 -1.93 -6.83 -15.96
N ARG A 180 -3.11 -6.85 -15.32
CA ARG A 180 -4.02 -5.70 -15.33
C ARG A 180 -3.34 -4.51 -14.66
N GLY A 181 -3.58 -3.31 -15.20
CA GLY A 181 -3.21 -2.08 -14.52
C GLY A 181 -3.99 -1.93 -13.21
N ALA A 182 -3.43 -1.21 -12.25
CA ALA A 182 -4.08 -0.94 -10.97
C ALA A 182 -3.94 0.56 -10.66
N GLN A 183 -5.06 1.19 -10.31
CA GLN A 183 -5.14 2.62 -10.06
C GLN A 183 -5.74 2.93 -8.68
N MET A 184 -5.37 4.07 -8.10
CA MET A 184 -6.03 4.66 -6.93
C MET A 184 -6.63 6.01 -7.30
N GLY A 185 -7.91 6.23 -7.04
CA GLY A 185 -8.54 7.54 -7.10
C GLY A 185 -8.76 8.06 -5.69
N THR A 186 -8.10 9.14 -5.32
CA THR A 186 -8.40 9.87 -4.08
C THR A 186 -9.30 11.06 -4.33
N PHE A 187 -10.08 11.40 -3.31
CA PHE A 187 -11.04 12.49 -3.39
C PHE A 187 -11.27 13.15 -2.02
N ASP A 188 -11.25 14.48 -1.99
CA ASP A 188 -11.53 15.31 -0.82
C ASP A 188 -12.97 15.13 -0.32
N VAL A 189 -13.12 14.91 0.98
CA VAL A 189 -14.43 14.79 1.63
C VAL A 189 -15.23 16.10 1.59
N GLY A 190 -14.57 17.24 1.38
CA GLY A 190 -15.16 18.57 1.21
C GLY A 190 -15.48 18.93 -0.24
N HIS A 191 -15.21 18.09 -1.24
CA HIS A 191 -15.51 18.44 -2.63
C HIS A 191 -17.03 18.41 -2.92
N PRO A 192 -17.61 19.32 -3.74
CA PRO A 192 -19.06 19.35 -4.00
C PRO A 192 -19.64 18.06 -4.59
N ASP A 193 -18.83 17.35 -5.39
CA ASP A 193 -19.21 16.08 -6.01
C ASP A 193 -18.90 14.83 -5.14
N VAL A 194 -18.52 15.00 -3.86
CA VAL A 194 -18.13 13.89 -2.96
C VAL A 194 -19.19 12.79 -2.87
N LYS A 195 -20.48 13.16 -2.86
CA LYS A 195 -21.57 12.18 -2.77
C LYS A 195 -21.61 11.25 -3.98
N GLU A 196 -21.36 11.80 -5.17
CA GLU A 196 -21.33 10.99 -6.39
C GLU A 196 -20.12 10.06 -6.38
N PHE A 197 -18.97 10.54 -5.92
CA PHE A 197 -17.76 9.74 -5.76
C PHE A 197 -17.99 8.54 -4.83
N ILE A 198 -18.63 8.75 -3.67
CA ILE A 198 -18.96 7.67 -2.71
C ILE A 198 -19.84 6.59 -3.35
N SER A 199 -20.75 6.98 -4.23
CA SER A 199 -21.68 6.06 -4.92
C SER A 199 -21.15 5.51 -6.25
N ALA A 200 -19.97 5.93 -6.72
CA ALA A 200 -19.56 5.72 -8.11
C ALA A 200 -19.49 4.25 -8.52
N LYS A 201 -19.08 3.37 -7.59
CA LYS A 201 -18.99 1.92 -7.81
C LYS A 201 -20.27 1.13 -7.52
N ARG A 202 -21.36 1.80 -7.15
CA ARG A 202 -22.68 1.16 -7.10
C ARG A 202 -23.24 0.91 -8.51
N GLU A 203 -22.70 1.62 -9.49
CA GLU A 203 -23.02 1.41 -10.89
C GLU A 203 -22.15 0.29 -11.47
N ASP A 204 -22.80 -0.76 -11.95
CA ASP A 204 -22.12 -1.92 -12.52
C ASP A 204 -21.25 -1.52 -13.72
N GLY A 205 -19.95 -1.75 -13.60
CA GLY A 205 -19.01 -1.48 -14.70
C GLY A 205 -18.28 -0.16 -14.68
N ARG A 206 -18.59 0.71 -13.73
CA ARG A 206 -17.95 2.02 -13.64
C ARG A 206 -16.73 2.01 -12.73
N LEU A 207 -15.64 2.67 -13.15
CA LEU A 207 -14.37 2.81 -12.41
C LEU A 207 -13.76 1.50 -11.88
N ARG A 208 -13.88 0.40 -12.64
CA ARG A 208 -13.38 -0.93 -12.21
C ARG A 208 -11.87 -1.02 -12.05
N GLN A 209 -11.11 -0.20 -12.77
CA GLN A 209 -9.65 -0.22 -12.70
C GLN A 209 -9.09 0.59 -11.52
N PHE A 210 -9.95 1.25 -10.76
CA PHE A 210 -9.59 2.06 -9.59
C PHE A 210 -9.92 1.33 -8.30
N ASN A 211 -9.10 1.50 -7.27
CA ASN A 211 -9.57 1.56 -5.90
C ASN A 211 -9.94 3.01 -5.59
N LEU A 212 -11.02 3.25 -4.84
CA LEU A 212 -11.44 4.60 -4.46
C LEU A 212 -11.19 4.85 -2.97
N SER A 213 -10.71 6.03 -2.62
CA SER A 213 -10.54 6.42 -1.21
C SER A 213 -10.83 7.90 -0.99
N LEU A 214 -11.43 8.21 0.16
CA LEU A 214 -11.66 9.58 0.59
C LEU A 214 -10.48 10.10 1.41
N LEU A 215 -10.12 11.36 1.16
CA LEU A 215 -9.22 12.14 1.99
C LEU A 215 -10.03 12.76 3.12
N ILE A 216 -9.91 12.15 4.29
CA ILE A 216 -10.64 12.50 5.50
C ILE A 216 -9.75 13.40 6.36
N THR A 217 -10.28 14.55 6.75
CA THR A 217 -9.60 15.53 7.61
C THR A 217 -10.05 15.38 9.07
N ASP A 218 -9.20 15.83 9.99
CA ASP A 218 -9.53 15.93 11.42
C ASP A 218 -10.72 16.89 11.65
N GLU A 219 -10.81 17.95 10.85
CA GLU A 219 -11.93 18.90 10.86
C GLU A 219 -13.27 18.20 10.55
N PHE A 220 -13.29 17.32 9.54
CA PHE A 220 -14.49 16.55 9.20
C PHE A 220 -14.84 15.56 10.31
N MET A 221 -13.86 14.83 10.85
CA MET A 221 -14.08 13.89 11.95
C MET A 221 -14.64 14.60 13.20
N HIS A 222 -14.13 15.79 13.52
CA HIS A 222 -14.68 16.62 14.59
C HIS A 222 -16.13 17.02 14.30
N ALA A 223 -16.44 17.48 13.09
CA ALA A 223 -17.80 17.83 12.70
C ALA A 223 -18.76 16.62 12.78
N VAL A 224 -18.30 15.40 12.45
CA VAL A 224 -19.10 14.18 12.63
C VAL A 224 -19.41 13.94 14.11
N GLN A 225 -18.41 14.06 14.99
CA GLN A 225 -18.58 13.85 16.42
C GLN A 225 -19.52 14.86 17.06
N THR A 226 -19.41 16.14 16.70
CA THR A 226 -20.24 17.22 17.27
C THR A 226 -21.59 17.39 16.57
N ASP A 227 -21.88 16.59 15.54
CA ASP A 227 -23.01 16.84 14.63
C ASP A 227 -22.99 18.28 14.10
N GLY A 228 -21.89 18.68 13.47
CA GLY A 228 -21.72 19.97 12.81
C GLY A 228 -22.18 19.98 11.35
N ASP A 229 -22.30 21.17 10.79
CA ASP A 229 -22.40 21.35 9.33
C ASP A 229 -21.01 21.20 8.71
N TRP A 230 -20.97 20.61 7.52
CA TRP A 230 -19.77 20.43 6.72
C TRP A 230 -19.90 21.22 5.41
N PRO A 231 -19.04 22.22 5.16
CA PRO A 231 -19.09 22.99 3.93
C PRO A 231 -18.45 22.20 2.78
N LEU A 232 -19.17 22.13 1.66
CA LEU A 232 -18.67 21.61 0.39
C LEU A 232 -18.11 22.75 -0.44
N VAL A 233 -16.82 22.66 -0.79
CA VAL A 233 -16.05 23.81 -1.28
C VAL A 233 -15.16 23.48 -2.47
N PHE A 234 -14.90 24.50 -3.29
CA PHE A 234 -13.92 24.44 -4.36
C PHE A 234 -13.14 25.77 -4.46
N PRO A 235 -11.84 25.76 -4.82
CA PRO A 235 -11.04 26.97 -4.92
C PRO A 235 -11.62 28.04 -5.84
N VAL A 236 -11.43 29.31 -5.45
CA VAL A 236 -11.75 30.48 -6.27
C VAL A 236 -10.59 30.72 -7.24
N HIS A 237 -10.86 30.64 -8.54
CA HIS A 237 -9.86 30.99 -9.54
C HIS A 237 -9.58 32.50 -9.47
N VAL A 238 -8.34 32.93 -9.75
CA VAL A 238 -7.96 34.36 -9.80
C VAL A 238 -8.78 35.20 -10.80
N LYS A 239 -9.53 34.55 -11.70
CA LYS A 239 -10.42 35.23 -12.67
C LYS A 239 -11.82 35.48 -12.10
N GLU A 240 -12.19 34.73 -11.06
CA GLU A 240 -13.45 34.79 -10.34
C GLU A 240 -13.32 35.63 -9.05
N GLU A 241 -12.12 36.15 -8.75
CA GLU A 241 -11.83 36.92 -7.53
C GLU A 241 -12.78 38.12 -7.36
N SER A 242 -13.08 38.83 -8.45
CA SER A 242 -13.99 39.98 -8.42
C SER A 242 -15.47 39.61 -8.28
N GLU A 243 -15.81 38.33 -8.44
CA GLU A 243 -17.20 37.84 -8.42
C GLU A 243 -17.68 37.44 -7.02
N ILE A 244 -16.77 37.38 -6.05
CA ILE A 244 -17.06 36.90 -4.69
C ILE A 244 -16.38 37.77 -3.63
N ASP A 245 -17.10 38.07 -2.55
CA ASP A 245 -16.52 38.73 -1.38
C ASP A 245 -15.70 37.72 -0.58
N LEU A 246 -14.37 37.80 -0.70
CA LEU A 246 -13.42 36.93 -0.02
C LEU A 246 -13.39 37.10 1.51
N THR A 247 -13.98 38.18 2.03
CA THR A 247 -14.03 38.47 3.47
C THR A 247 -15.27 37.89 4.15
N ASP A 248 -16.25 37.43 3.37
CA ASP A 248 -17.50 36.85 3.85
C ASP A 248 -17.31 35.36 4.22
N PRO A 249 -17.21 35.01 5.52
CA PRO A 249 -16.96 33.63 5.95
C PRO A 249 -18.13 32.69 5.66
N THR A 250 -19.30 33.23 5.28
CA THR A 250 -20.47 32.43 4.87
C THR A 250 -20.40 31.99 3.41
N LYS A 251 -19.46 32.56 2.63
CA LYS A 251 -19.26 32.26 1.20
C LYS A 251 -17.89 31.68 0.90
N VAL A 252 -16.86 32.06 1.65
CA VAL A 252 -15.47 31.66 1.41
C VAL A 252 -14.82 31.16 2.70
N ILE A 253 -14.11 30.05 2.58
CA ILE A 253 -13.22 29.54 3.64
C ILE A 253 -11.80 29.44 3.11
N TRP A 254 -10.82 29.55 4.00
CA TRP A 254 -9.40 29.44 3.66
C TRP A 254 -8.88 28.07 4.11
N ARG A 255 -8.44 27.25 3.14
CA ARG A 255 -7.96 25.88 3.40
C ARG A 255 -6.65 25.59 2.67
N GLU A 256 -5.95 24.56 3.12
CA GLU A 256 -4.82 24.03 2.38
C GLU A 256 -5.32 23.38 1.09
N TRP A 257 -4.60 23.59 -0.01
CA TRP A 257 -4.96 23.04 -1.31
C TRP A 257 -3.69 22.54 -2.04
N PRO A 258 -3.76 21.45 -2.83
CA PRO A 258 -2.61 20.87 -3.53
C PRO A 258 -1.81 21.81 -4.44
N THR A 259 -2.37 22.96 -4.81
CA THR A 259 -1.71 23.96 -5.65
C THR A 259 -2.29 25.35 -5.40
N SER A 260 -1.45 26.37 -5.42
CA SER A 260 -1.86 27.79 -5.44
C SER A 260 -1.93 28.36 -6.86
N ARG A 261 -1.49 27.59 -7.87
CA ARG A 261 -1.44 28.06 -9.26
C ARG A 261 -2.85 28.39 -9.75
N ASN A 262 -3.05 29.63 -10.19
CA ASN A 262 -4.31 30.18 -10.69
C ASN A 262 -5.44 30.34 -9.65
N TYR A 263 -5.15 30.17 -8.36
CA TYR A 263 -6.14 30.36 -7.29
C TYR A 263 -5.77 31.51 -6.37
N VAL A 264 -6.79 32.17 -5.82
CA VAL A 264 -6.59 33.26 -4.85
C VAL A 264 -6.00 32.69 -3.57
N THR A 265 -4.81 33.16 -3.20
CA THR A 265 -3.98 32.57 -2.13
C THR A 265 -3.45 33.67 -1.21
N ARG A 266 -3.48 33.44 0.11
CA ARG A 266 -2.88 34.33 1.12
C ARG A 266 -1.39 34.07 1.31
N ASP A 267 -0.72 35.01 1.96
CA ASP A 267 0.71 34.91 2.29
C ASP A 267 1.04 33.74 3.24
N ASP A 268 0.04 33.21 3.97
CA ASP A 268 0.17 32.03 4.83
C ASP A 268 0.03 30.69 4.07
N GLY A 269 -0.15 30.75 2.75
CA GLY A 269 -0.29 29.62 1.85
C GLY A 269 -1.70 29.04 1.76
N LEU A 270 -2.69 29.60 2.46
CA LEU A 270 -4.08 29.13 2.37
C LEU A 270 -4.75 29.67 1.11
N VAL A 271 -5.55 28.81 0.47
CA VAL A 271 -6.29 29.10 -0.76
C VAL A 271 -7.74 29.41 -0.40
N ALA A 272 -8.31 30.43 -1.04
CA ALA A 272 -9.71 30.79 -0.91
C ALA A 272 -10.57 29.73 -1.61
N CYS A 273 -11.47 29.10 -0.87
CA CYS A 273 -12.41 28.12 -1.38
C CYS A 273 -13.85 28.62 -1.22
N LYS A 274 -14.55 28.74 -2.34
CA LYS A 274 -15.98 29.08 -2.41
C LYS A 274 -16.81 27.93 -1.84
N ILE A 275 -17.76 28.27 -0.97
CA ILE A 275 -18.76 27.34 -0.47
C ILE A 275 -19.86 27.18 -1.51
N TYR A 276 -20.07 25.94 -1.96
CA TYR A 276 -21.15 25.59 -2.89
C TYR A 276 -22.41 25.16 -2.14
N ASN A 277 -22.25 24.43 -1.04
CA ASN A 277 -23.36 23.93 -0.24
C ASN A 277 -22.88 23.51 1.17
N HIS A 278 -23.82 23.22 2.06
CA HIS A 278 -23.56 22.58 3.35
C HIS A 278 -24.27 21.23 3.42
N ILE A 279 -23.68 20.30 4.16
CA ILE A 279 -24.29 19.02 4.51
C ILE A 279 -24.02 18.72 5.98
N ARG A 280 -24.98 18.11 6.70
CA ARG A 280 -24.71 17.61 8.05
C ARG A 280 -23.58 16.57 7.99
N ALA A 281 -22.52 16.76 8.76
CA ALA A 281 -21.35 15.89 8.71
C ALA A 281 -21.71 14.42 8.96
N LYS A 282 -22.60 14.16 9.93
CA LYS A 282 -23.14 12.81 10.19
C LYS A 282 -23.87 12.20 8.99
N ARG A 283 -24.63 12.99 8.23
CA ARG A 283 -25.31 12.49 7.02
C ARG A 283 -24.31 12.07 5.94
N LEU A 284 -23.23 12.84 5.77
CA LEU A 284 -22.16 12.46 4.84
C LEU A 284 -21.43 11.22 5.36
N TRP A 285 -21.12 11.16 6.66
CA TRP A 285 -20.54 10.00 7.32
C TRP A 285 -21.37 8.73 7.09
N ASP A 286 -22.68 8.78 7.36
CA ASP A 286 -23.58 7.64 7.17
C ASP A 286 -23.62 7.18 5.70
N LEU A 287 -23.55 8.11 4.74
CA LEU A 287 -23.47 7.76 3.32
C LEU A 287 -22.17 7.00 3.01
N ILE A 288 -21.04 7.44 3.56
CA ILE A 288 -19.76 6.77 3.38
C ILE A 288 -19.80 5.38 4.03
N MET A 289 -20.22 5.30 5.29
CA MET A 289 -20.30 4.04 6.04
C MET A 289 -21.20 3.02 5.36
N ALA A 290 -22.38 3.43 4.89
CA ALA A 290 -23.28 2.54 4.15
C ALA A 290 -22.61 2.04 2.86
N SER A 291 -21.93 2.92 2.10
CA SER A 291 -21.21 2.50 0.90
C SER A 291 -20.11 1.49 1.20
N THR A 292 -19.27 1.74 2.21
CA THR A 292 -18.21 0.81 2.58
C THR A 292 -18.76 -0.50 3.15
N TYR A 293 -19.85 -0.47 3.91
CA TYR A 293 -20.48 -1.66 4.46
C TYR A 293 -21.05 -2.59 3.37
N ASP A 294 -21.63 -2.00 2.32
CA ASP A 294 -22.26 -2.72 1.22
C ASP A 294 -21.28 -3.08 0.09
N PHE A 295 -20.32 -2.20 -0.21
CA PHE A 295 -19.45 -2.22 -1.40
C PHE A 295 -17.95 -2.07 -1.08
N ALA A 296 -17.51 -2.25 0.18
CA ALA A 296 -16.12 -2.16 0.67
C ALA A 296 -15.31 -0.90 0.26
N GLU A 297 -15.98 0.08 -0.33
CA GLU A 297 -15.41 1.31 -0.87
C GLU A 297 -16.38 2.49 -0.69
N PRO A 298 -15.87 3.73 -0.60
CA PRO A 298 -14.46 4.10 -0.65
C PRO A 298 -13.71 3.73 0.64
N GLY A 299 -12.39 3.53 0.50
CA GLY A 299 -11.45 3.44 1.63
C GLY A 299 -11.21 4.81 2.29
N PHE A 300 -10.51 4.81 3.42
CA PHE A 300 -10.28 6.00 4.24
C PHE A 300 -8.80 6.32 4.32
N ILE A 301 -8.44 7.55 3.92
CA ILE A 301 -7.10 8.10 4.10
C ILE A 301 -7.23 9.29 5.05
N LEU A 302 -6.63 9.19 6.23
CA LEU A 302 -6.61 10.26 7.23
C LEU A 302 -5.51 11.23 6.84
N ILE A 303 -5.84 12.14 5.92
CA ILE A 303 -4.86 12.91 5.13
C ILE A 303 -4.07 13.89 5.99
N ASP A 304 -4.67 14.40 7.05
CA ASP A 304 -4.01 15.28 8.01
C ASP A 304 -2.94 14.50 8.78
N ARG A 305 -3.25 13.28 9.22
CA ARG A 305 -2.27 12.40 9.88
C ARG A 305 -1.14 11.99 8.95
N VAL A 306 -1.44 11.74 7.68
CA VAL A 306 -0.43 11.45 6.65
C VAL A 306 0.55 12.61 6.50
N ASN A 307 0.05 13.85 6.38
CA ASN A 307 0.90 15.03 6.20
C ASN A 307 1.62 15.45 7.48
N GLU A 308 0.97 15.31 8.64
CA GLU A 308 1.56 15.60 9.94
C GLU A 308 2.82 14.74 10.20
N MET A 309 2.74 13.45 9.85
CA MET A 309 3.80 12.47 10.04
C MET A 309 4.72 12.32 8.81
N ASN A 310 4.55 13.14 7.76
CA ASN A 310 5.41 13.11 6.58
C ASN A 310 6.80 13.65 6.91
N ASN A 311 7.84 12.86 6.64
CA ASN A 311 9.21 13.28 6.89
C ASN A 311 9.66 14.45 6.00
N ASN A 312 8.98 14.75 4.89
CA ASN A 312 9.30 15.85 3.99
C ASN A 312 8.27 17.00 4.03
N TRP A 313 7.56 17.15 5.16
CA TRP A 313 6.45 18.09 5.38
C TRP A 313 6.67 19.54 4.88
N TRP A 314 7.90 20.02 4.78
CA TRP A 314 8.21 21.40 4.40
C TRP A 314 8.23 21.67 2.88
N CYS A 315 8.34 20.62 2.05
CA CYS A 315 8.57 20.76 0.60
C CYS A 315 7.56 20.03 -0.27
N GLU A 316 6.57 19.37 0.34
CA GLU A 316 5.55 18.62 -0.37
C GLU A 316 4.30 18.46 0.50
N GLN A 317 3.18 18.29 -0.19
CA GLN A 317 1.92 17.92 0.41
C GLN A 317 1.44 16.62 -0.24
N ILE A 318 1.02 15.68 0.59
CA ILE A 318 0.49 14.40 0.14
C ILE A 318 -1.01 14.53 -0.02
N ARG A 319 -1.51 14.14 -1.18
CA ARG A 319 -2.93 14.16 -1.53
C ARG A 319 -3.40 12.90 -2.25
N ALA A 320 -2.52 11.95 -2.50
CA ALA A 320 -2.86 10.67 -3.11
C ALA A 320 -1.98 9.56 -2.54
N THR A 321 -2.43 8.32 -2.72
CA THR A 321 -1.66 7.12 -2.41
C THR A 321 -1.52 6.26 -3.65
N ASN A 322 -0.56 5.33 -3.66
CA ASN A 322 -0.52 4.25 -4.63
C ASN A 322 -1.79 3.34 -4.53
N PRO A 323 -2.01 2.40 -5.46
CA PRO A 323 -3.19 1.53 -5.47
C PRO A 323 -3.54 0.81 -4.16
N CYS A 324 -2.56 0.48 -3.32
CA CYS A 324 -2.76 -0.31 -2.11
C CYS A 324 -2.75 0.52 -0.80
N GLY A 325 -2.59 1.85 -0.88
CA GLY A 325 -2.69 2.78 0.25
C GLY A 325 -1.47 2.86 1.17
N GLU A 326 -0.46 1.99 1.02
CA GLU A 326 0.74 1.94 1.86
C GLU A 326 1.78 3.00 1.52
N GLN A 327 1.70 3.60 0.33
CA GLN A 327 2.56 4.69 -0.14
C GLN A 327 1.74 5.94 -0.43
N PRO A 328 1.48 6.78 0.59
CA PRO A 328 1.13 8.17 0.39
C PRO A 328 2.35 8.89 -0.24
N LEU A 329 2.17 9.43 -1.45
CA LEU A 329 3.27 9.98 -2.23
C LEU A 329 2.93 11.39 -2.75
N PRO A 330 3.95 12.26 -2.89
CA PRO A 330 3.75 13.58 -3.48
C PRO A 330 3.46 13.45 -4.99
N PRO A 331 3.09 14.54 -5.67
CA PRO A 331 3.03 14.58 -7.13
C PRO A 331 4.29 14.01 -7.79
N TYR A 332 4.13 13.10 -8.75
CA TYR A 332 5.21 12.32 -9.39
C TYR A 332 6.02 11.42 -8.45
N GLY A 333 5.62 11.28 -7.19
CA GLY A 333 6.31 10.45 -6.22
C GLY A 333 6.33 8.99 -6.66
N ALA A 334 7.45 8.34 -6.36
CA ALA A 334 7.69 6.94 -6.66
C ALA A 334 8.36 6.28 -5.46
N CYS A 335 8.01 5.02 -5.18
CA CYS A 335 8.60 4.28 -4.08
C CYS A 335 8.89 2.83 -4.47
N LEU A 336 10.12 2.41 -4.21
CA LEU A 336 10.52 1.01 -4.23
C LEU A 336 10.12 0.34 -2.90
N LEU A 337 9.82 -0.95 -2.97
CA LEU A 337 9.28 -1.70 -1.85
C LEU A 337 10.12 -2.96 -1.57
N GLY A 338 10.07 -3.43 -0.33
CA GLY A 338 10.67 -4.69 0.09
C GLY A 338 10.06 -5.18 1.40
N SER A 339 10.13 -6.47 1.68
CA SER A 339 9.62 -7.03 2.93
C SER A 339 10.57 -8.04 3.53
N VAL A 340 10.77 -7.97 4.84
CA VAL A 340 11.52 -8.97 5.60
C VAL A 340 10.54 -10.07 6.08
N ASN A 341 10.83 -11.33 5.76
CA ASN A 341 10.04 -12.47 6.21
C ASN A 341 10.35 -12.79 7.69
N LEU A 342 9.43 -12.44 8.59
CA LEU A 342 9.63 -12.56 10.03
C LEU A 342 9.79 -14.02 10.50
N THR A 343 9.26 -15.00 9.75
CA THR A 343 9.30 -16.40 10.18
C THR A 343 10.72 -16.96 10.22
N LYS A 344 11.68 -16.35 9.51
CA LYS A 344 13.09 -16.75 9.48
C LYS A 344 13.85 -16.49 10.78
N PHE A 345 13.29 -15.67 11.67
CA PHE A 345 13.94 -15.26 12.91
C PHE A 345 13.39 -15.99 14.14
N VAL A 346 12.40 -16.88 13.99
CA VAL A 346 11.91 -17.67 15.12
C VAL A 346 12.86 -18.84 15.43
N ARG A 347 13.18 -19.01 16.71
CA ARG A 347 13.95 -20.13 17.27
C ARG A 347 13.03 -21.01 18.10
N GLU A 348 13.18 -22.33 17.98
CA GLU A 348 12.38 -23.33 18.73
C GLU A 348 10.86 -23.08 18.64
N PRO A 349 10.29 -22.95 17.41
CA PRO A 349 8.88 -22.57 17.23
C PRO A 349 7.94 -23.60 17.87
N PHE A 350 6.78 -23.12 18.32
CA PHE A 350 5.71 -23.91 18.96
C PHE A 350 6.08 -24.56 20.31
N THR A 351 7.16 -24.09 20.96
CA THR A 351 7.59 -24.57 22.27
C THR A 351 7.58 -23.44 23.29
N ASP A 352 7.64 -23.77 24.58
CA ASP A 352 7.77 -22.78 25.66
C ASP A 352 9.10 -21.99 25.62
N LYS A 353 10.05 -22.40 24.75
CA LYS A 353 11.33 -21.72 24.50
C LYS A 353 11.33 -20.90 23.21
N ALA A 354 10.18 -20.80 22.54
CA ALA A 354 10.05 -20.06 21.30
C ALA A 354 10.50 -18.61 21.50
N SER A 355 11.39 -18.13 20.64
CA SER A 355 11.96 -16.78 20.74
C SER A 355 12.26 -16.19 19.37
N PHE A 356 12.37 -14.87 19.31
CA PHE A 356 12.68 -14.12 18.08
C PHE A 356 14.13 -13.63 18.12
N ASP A 357 14.88 -13.89 17.05
CA ASP A 357 16.28 -13.50 16.89
C ASP A 357 16.38 -12.04 16.43
N TRP A 358 16.43 -11.14 17.40
CA TRP A 358 16.48 -9.70 17.18
C TRP A 358 17.79 -9.23 16.53
N ASP A 359 18.91 -9.90 16.81
CA ASP A 359 20.23 -9.52 16.28
C ASP A 359 20.29 -9.80 14.78
N GLU A 360 19.90 -11.00 14.37
CA GLU A 360 19.87 -11.35 12.96
C GLU A 360 18.82 -10.54 12.19
N TYR A 361 17.66 -10.26 12.80
CA TYR A 361 16.63 -9.41 12.21
C TYR A 361 17.16 -8.01 11.88
N ARG A 362 17.80 -7.34 12.86
CA ARG A 362 18.41 -6.02 12.64
C ARG A 362 19.47 -6.06 11.54
N GLU A 363 20.30 -7.10 11.50
CA GLU A 363 21.33 -7.21 10.48
C GLU A 363 20.77 -7.44 9.07
N VAL A 364 19.71 -8.23 8.93
CA VAL A 364 18.99 -8.37 7.66
C VAL A 364 18.38 -7.04 7.24
N VAL A 365 17.75 -6.29 8.15
CA VAL A 365 17.20 -4.95 7.88
C VAL A 365 18.30 -4.02 7.39
N ARG A 366 19.44 -3.93 8.07
CA ARG A 366 20.58 -3.08 7.68
C ARG A 366 21.08 -3.37 6.26
N VAL A 367 21.36 -4.64 5.96
CA VAL A 367 21.82 -5.05 4.62
C VAL A 367 20.74 -4.78 3.57
N PHE A 368 19.48 -5.05 3.90
CA PHE A 368 18.39 -4.85 2.97
C PHE A 368 18.10 -3.37 2.70
N THR A 369 18.29 -2.49 3.68
CA THR A 369 18.19 -1.03 3.49
C THR A 369 19.19 -0.54 2.45
N ARG A 370 20.45 -1.01 2.51
CA ARG A 370 21.42 -0.69 1.46
C ARG A 370 21.04 -1.27 0.10
N MET A 371 20.53 -2.49 0.07
CA MET A 371 20.05 -3.11 -1.17
C MET A 371 18.94 -2.28 -1.82
N LEU A 372 17.99 -1.78 -1.02
CA LEU A 372 16.90 -0.90 -1.45
C LEU A 372 17.39 0.48 -1.88
N ASP A 373 18.39 1.08 -1.22
CA ASP A 373 19.05 2.31 -1.69
C ASP A 373 19.67 2.13 -3.09
N ASN A 374 20.27 0.97 -3.36
CA ASN A 374 20.86 0.67 -4.67
C ASN A 374 19.80 0.48 -5.78
N VAL A 375 18.55 0.11 -5.45
CA VAL A 375 17.46 -0.01 -6.44
C VAL A 375 17.14 1.35 -7.07
N VAL A 376 17.37 2.46 -6.36
CA VAL A 376 17.18 3.82 -6.89
C VAL A 376 17.96 4.02 -8.20
N GLU A 377 19.16 3.45 -8.31
CA GLU A 377 20.05 3.57 -9.47
C GLU A 377 19.54 2.77 -10.69
N VAL A 378 18.64 1.81 -10.49
CA VAL A 378 18.08 0.93 -11.53
C VAL A 378 16.55 1.01 -11.62
N ASN A 379 15.97 2.15 -11.23
CA ASN A 379 14.53 2.35 -11.09
C ASN A 379 13.73 2.04 -12.39
N GLY A 380 14.21 2.47 -13.55
CA GLY A 380 13.54 2.24 -14.83
C GLY A 380 12.18 2.96 -14.99
N LEU A 381 11.96 4.07 -14.26
CA LEU A 381 10.73 4.86 -14.36
C LEU A 381 10.60 5.53 -15.74
N PRO A 382 9.39 5.62 -16.33
CA PRO A 382 9.25 6.15 -17.69
C PRO A 382 9.26 7.69 -17.76
N LEU A 383 8.92 8.39 -16.66
CA LEU A 383 8.81 9.85 -16.64
C LEU A 383 10.02 10.48 -15.94
N GLU A 384 10.53 11.58 -16.49
CA GLU A 384 11.70 12.28 -15.94
C GLU A 384 11.41 12.91 -14.57
N GLN A 385 10.18 13.39 -14.36
CA GLN A 385 9.73 13.96 -13.10
C GLN A 385 9.73 12.91 -11.98
N GLN A 386 9.29 11.67 -12.28
CA GLN A 386 9.34 10.55 -11.33
C GLN A 386 10.80 10.16 -11.00
N ARG A 387 11.69 10.20 -12.00
CA ARG A 387 13.13 9.97 -11.81
C ARG A 387 13.76 11.04 -10.93
N THR A 388 13.41 12.30 -11.16
CA THR A 388 13.87 13.43 -10.35
C THR A 388 13.43 13.25 -8.90
N GLU A 389 12.16 12.93 -8.65
CA GLU A 389 11.62 12.73 -7.30
C GLU A 389 12.34 11.60 -6.55
N ILE A 390 12.51 10.43 -7.18
CA ILE A 390 13.17 9.29 -6.52
C ILE A 390 14.67 9.53 -6.31
N LEU A 391 15.36 10.21 -7.23
CA LEU A 391 16.80 10.52 -7.07
C LEU A 391 17.06 11.60 -6.02
N ARG A 392 16.18 12.61 -5.95
CA ARG A 392 16.30 13.74 -5.02
C ARG A 392 15.98 13.35 -3.57
N LYS A 393 14.99 12.47 -3.37
CA LYS A 393 14.46 12.11 -2.03
C LYS A 393 14.78 10.69 -1.57
N ARG A 394 15.14 9.80 -2.51
CA ARG A 394 15.56 8.41 -2.30
C ARG A 394 14.61 7.58 -1.43
N ARG A 395 13.30 7.86 -1.52
CA ARG A 395 12.26 7.18 -0.74
C ARG A 395 12.26 5.68 -1.02
N HIS A 396 12.17 4.88 0.03
CA HIS A 396 11.82 3.47 -0.08
C HIS A 396 10.87 3.05 1.04
N GLY A 397 10.19 1.93 0.83
CA GLY A 397 9.25 1.35 1.77
C GLY A 397 9.64 -0.08 2.10
N MET A 398 10.43 -0.24 3.16
CA MET A 398 10.68 -1.53 3.76
C MET A 398 9.56 -1.86 4.75
N GLY A 399 8.96 -3.03 4.58
CA GLY A 399 8.03 -3.60 5.52
C GLY A 399 8.48 -4.98 5.95
N PHE A 400 7.51 -5.75 6.42
CA PHE A 400 7.70 -7.15 6.76
C PHE A 400 6.46 -7.94 6.37
N LEU A 401 6.64 -9.25 6.24
CA LEU A 401 5.57 -10.22 6.01
C LEU A 401 5.67 -11.36 7.01
N GLY A 402 4.62 -12.17 7.09
CA GLY A 402 4.57 -13.32 7.97
C GLY A 402 4.36 -12.96 9.43
N LEU A 403 3.75 -11.80 9.74
CA LEU A 403 3.46 -11.41 11.12
C LEU A 403 2.54 -12.42 11.81
N GLY A 404 1.39 -12.71 11.20
CA GLY A 404 0.46 -13.74 11.67
C GLY A 404 1.14 -15.09 11.87
N SER A 405 1.88 -15.57 10.87
CA SER A 405 2.65 -16.81 10.98
C SER A 405 3.63 -16.78 12.15
N THR A 406 4.37 -15.68 12.32
CA THR A 406 5.39 -15.53 13.37
C THR A 406 4.78 -15.52 14.76
N VAL A 407 3.67 -14.82 14.94
CA VAL A 407 2.88 -14.80 16.19
C VAL A 407 2.44 -16.23 16.55
N THR A 408 1.91 -16.99 15.59
CA THR A 408 1.56 -18.41 15.79
C THR A 408 2.78 -19.27 16.13
N LEU A 409 3.90 -19.07 15.44
CA LEU A 409 5.16 -19.79 15.70
C LEU A 409 5.70 -19.53 17.11
N LEU A 410 5.42 -18.35 17.68
CA LEU A 410 5.77 -17.97 19.06
C LEU A 410 4.73 -18.43 20.09
N GLY A 411 3.66 -19.12 19.68
CA GLY A 411 2.59 -19.59 20.58
C GLY A 411 1.62 -18.50 21.04
N MET A 412 1.66 -17.31 20.42
CA MET A 412 0.82 -16.17 20.76
C MET A 412 -0.48 -16.18 19.93
N LYS A 413 -1.57 -15.63 20.48
CA LYS A 413 -2.81 -15.39 19.72
C LYS A 413 -2.72 -14.05 18.99
N TYR A 414 -2.95 -14.03 17.68
CA TYR A 414 -3.00 -12.79 16.89
C TYR A 414 -4.09 -11.84 17.42
N GLY A 415 -3.77 -10.55 17.56
CA GLY A 415 -4.68 -9.56 18.11
C GLY A 415 -4.76 -9.55 19.64
N SER A 416 -4.00 -10.38 20.34
CA SER A 416 -3.80 -10.27 21.79
C SER A 416 -2.90 -9.07 22.14
N PRO A 417 -2.94 -8.54 23.38
CA PRO A 417 -2.03 -7.49 23.84
C PRO A 417 -0.56 -7.83 23.61
N GLU A 418 -0.14 -9.06 23.92
CA GLU A 418 1.23 -9.55 23.70
C GLU A 418 1.62 -9.51 22.22
N SER A 419 0.73 -9.95 21.31
CA SER A 419 1.01 -9.87 19.87
C SER A 419 1.07 -8.43 19.35
N CYS A 420 0.34 -7.48 19.97
CA CYS A 420 0.43 -6.06 19.65
C CYS A 420 1.77 -5.47 20.11
N GLU A 421 2.23 -5.79 21.32
CA GLU A 421 3.55 -5.40 21.82
C GLU A 421 4.68 -5.95 20.94
N PHE A 422 4.58 -7.23 20.55
CA PHE A 422 5.52 -7.84 19.61
C PHE A 422 5.53 -7.11 18.27
N THR A 423 4.35 -6.82 17.71
CA THR A 423 4.20 -6.09 16.43
C THR A 423 4.86 -4.71 16.49
N GLU A 424 4.60 -3.95 17.57
CA GLU A 424 5.21 -2.65 17.77
C GLU A 424 6.74 -2.76 17.85
N ARG A 425 7.26 -3.75 18.59
CA ARG A 425 8.70 -3.98 18.72
C ARG A 425 9.34 -4.33 17.37
N VAL A 426 8.72 -5.21 16.57
CA VAL A 426 9.22 -5.55 15.22
C VAL A 426 9.33 -4.28 14.37
N ALA A 427 8.27 -3.47 14.32
CA ALA A 427 8.26 -2.24 13.54
C ALA A 427 9.31 -1.22 14.05
N ARG A 428 9.47 -1.10 15.37
CA ARG A 428 10.48 -0.22 16.00
C ARG A 428 11.91 -0.63 15.66
N GLU A 429 12.24 -1.90 15.82
CA GLU A 429 13.59 -2.42 15.53
C GLU A 429 13.94 -2.28 14.05
N MET A 430 12.95 -2.45 13.15
CA MET A 430 13.10 -2.18 11.72
C MET A 430 13.42 -0.71 11.46
N ALA A 431 12.66 0.21 12.05
CA ALA A 431 12.83 1.64 11.86
C ALA A 431 14.21 2.10 12.36
N VAL A 432 14.58 1.73 13.58
CA VAL A 432 15.87 2.15 14.18
C VAL A 432 17.06 1.62 13.36
N ALA A 433 17.08 0.33 13.04
CA ALA A 433 18.15 -0.25 12.23
C ALA A 433 18.21 0.37 10.81
N GLY A 434 17.05 0.74 10.27
CA GLY A 434 16.93 1.50 9.03
C GLY A 434 17.58 2.87 9.09
N TRP A 435 17.26 3.67 10.10
CA TRP A 435 17.80 5.03 10.28
C TRP A 435 19.28 5.04 10.65
N GLU A 436 19.77 4.05 11.40
CA GLU A 436 21.20 3.82 11.61
C GLU A 436 21.92 3.64 10.26
N MET A 437 21.39 2.75 9.41
CA MET A 437 21.93 2.53 8.08
C MET A 437 21.77 3.76 7.17
N ALA A 438 20.73 4.57 7.36
CA ALA A 438 20.57 5.84 6.65
C ALA A 438 21.73 6.79 6.92
N LEU A 439 22.17 6.88 8.18
CA LEU A 439 23.30 7.71 8.61
C LEU A 439 24.63 7.14 8.09
N GLU A 440 24.83 5.83 8.19
CA GLU A 440 26.03 5.15 7.67
C GLU A 440 26.19 5.38 6.16
N LEU A 441 25.12 5.15 5.40
CA LEU A 441 25.14 5.39 3.95
C LEU A 441 25.27 6.87 3.60
N ALA A 442 24.76 7.78 4.43
CA ALA A 442 24.97 9.21 4.21
C ALA A 442 26.45 9.60 4.38
N ARG A 443 27.15 9.01 5.36
CA ARG A 443 28.59 9.20 5.54
C ARG A 443 29.41 8.61 4.40
N GLU A 444 28.99 7.47 3.86
CA GLU A 444 29.72 6.78 2.80
C GLU A 444 29.43 7.33 1.39
N LYS A 445 28.14 7.52 1.06
CA LYS A 445 27.65 7.85 -0.29
C LYS A 445 27.08 9.26 -0.41
N GLY A 446 27.07 10.03 0.67
CA GLY A 446 26.37 11.32 0.77
C GLY A 446 24.89 11.15 1.14
N PRO A 447 24.26 12.15 1.79
CA PRO A 447 22.83 12.10 2.10
C PRO A 447 21.98 12.22 0.82
N ALA A 448 20.67 12.02 0.93
CA ALA A 448 19.75 12.35 -0.16
C ALA A 448 19.94 13.83 -0.55
N PRO A 449 19.95 14.19 -1.86
CA PRO A 449 20.18 15.56 -2.31
C PRO A 449 19.38 16.63 -1.55
N ILE A 450 18.10 16.34 -1.26
CA ILE A 450 17.23 17.26 -0.52
C ILE A 450 17.72 17.63 0.88
N MET A 451 18.53 16.79 1.52
CA MET A 451 19.08 17.07 2.85
C MET A 451 20.12 18.20 2.83
N GLY A 452 20.82 18.36 1.70
CA GLY A 452 21.82 19.42 1.50
C GLY A 452 21.23 20.72 0.94
N GLU A 453 19.97 20.71 0.50
CA GLU A 453 19.30 21.90 0.00
C GLU A 453 18.97 22.89 1.14
N VAL A 454 18.96 24.18 0.82
CA VAL A 454 18.63 25.26 1.75
C VAL A 454 17.27 25.83 1.41
N PHE A 455 16.38 25.85 2.40
CA PHE A 455 15.01 26.32 2.29
C PHE A 455 14.86 27.67 3.00
N THR A 456 13.90 28.47 2.54
CA THR A 456 13.51 29.71 3.21
C THR A 456 12.40 29.40 4.19
N VAL A 457 12.56 29.80 5.45
CA VAL A 457 11.50 29.68 6.46
C VAL A 457 10.32 30.54 6.02
N SER A 458 9.16 29.90 5.84
CA SER A 458 7.91 30.56 5.45
C SER A 458 6.95 30.67 6.63
N ALA A 459 5.95 31.56 6.52
CA ALA A 459 4.88 31.65 7.51
C ALA A 459 4.11 30.33 7.65
N ALA A 460 3.93 29.59 6.54
CA ALA A 460 3.31 28.27 6.54
C ALA A 460 4.12 27.25 7.37
N MET A 461 5.46 27.27 7.27
CA MET A 461 6.30 26.39 8.08
C MET A 461 6.13 26.65 9.58
N LEU A 462 6.15 27.92 9.99
CA LEU A 462 6.00 28.30 11.40
C LEU A 462 4.59 27.97 11.94
N ARG A 463 3.55 28.05 11.09
CA ARG A 463 2.18 27.60 11.43
C ARG A 463 2.12 26.08 11.62
N GLN A 464 2.74 25.32 10.72
CA GLN A 464 2.70 23.85 10.73
C GLN A 464 3.61 23.24 11.80
N ARG A 465 4.70 23.92 12.17
CA ARG A 465 5.67 23.52 13.19
C ARG A 465 5.93 24.67 14.17
N PRO A 466 5.02 24.91 15.14
CA PRO A 466 5.18 25.94 16.16
C PRO A 466 6.48 25.80 16.98
N GLU A 467 7.03 24.58 17.08
CA GLU A 467 8.34 24.33 17.71
C GLU A 467 9.49 25.09 17.02
N MET A 468 9.39 25.40 15.72
CA MET A 468 10.40 26.25 15.05
C MET A 468 10.40 27.67 15.63
N VAL A 469 9.23 28.20 16.00
CA VAL A 469 9.13 29.52 16.65
C VAL A 469 9.77 29.49 18.03
N ALA A 470 9.54 28.40 18.78
CA ALA A 470 10.16 28.21 20.10
C ALA A 470 11.69 28.14 20.01
N ASP A 471 12.23 27.59 18.92
CA ASP A 471 13.67 27.56 18.63
C ASP A 471 14.22 28.89 18.05
N GLY A 472 13.36 29.90 17.85
CA GLY A 472 13.74 31.25 17.44
C GLY A 472 13.72 31.53 15.94
N TRP A 473 13.22 30.61 15.10
CA TRP A 473 13.17 30.81 13.65
C TRP A 473 12.16 31.89 13.23
N CYS A 474 12.55 32.69 12.25
CA CYS A 474 11.79 33.80 11.70
C CYS A 474 11.61 33.66 10.18
N VAL A 475 10.53 34.25 9.65
CA VAL A 475 10.25 34.26 8.20
C VAL A 475 11.40 34.90 7.42
N GLY A 476 11.83 34.26 6.34
CA GLY A 476 12.92 34.73 5.47
C GLY A 476 14.29 34.14 5.81
N GLU A 477 14.46 33.54 6.99
CA GLU A 477 15.70 32.86 7.36
C GLU A 477 15.94 31.59 6.52
N LYS A 478 17.19 31.12 6.53
CA LYS A 478 17.64 29.98 5.73
C LYS A 478 17.94 28.79 6.62
N ILE A 479 17.35 27.64 6.28
CA ILE A 479 17.49 26.39 7.03
C ILE A 479 17.74 25.22 6.07
N SER A 480 18.65 24.31 6.40
CA SER A 480 18.95 23.15 5.56
C SER A 480 17.90 22.04 5.70
N GLY A 481 17.66 21.29 4.63
CA GLY A 481 16.73 20.16 4.60
C GLY A 481 17.00 19.10 5.67
N LYS A 482 18.26 18.79 5.99
CA LYS A 482 18.62 17.85 7.08
C LYS A 482 18.14 18.30 8.46
N VAL A 483 18.11 19.60 8.74
CA VAL A 483 17.60 20.15 10.01
C VAL A 483 16.08 20.09 10.04
N LEU A 484 15.42 20.47 8.93
CA LEU A 484 13.96 20.35 8.76
C LEU A 484 13.47 18.90 8.91
N HIS A 485 14.24 17.94 8.37
CA HIS A 485 13.98 16.51 8.49
C HIS A 485 14.18 16.01 9.91
N ALA A 486 15.39 16.15 10.46
CA ALA A 486 15.75 15.50 11.72
C ALA A 486 15.07 16.15 12.94
N ARG A 487 14.94 17.49 12.97
CA ARG A 487 14.44 18.21 14.17
C ARG A 487 12.95 18.54 14.12
N TYR A 488 12.39 18.73 12.92
CA TYR A 488 11.03 19.25 12.74
C TYR A 488 10.07 18.28 12.03
N SER A 489 10.52 17.07 11.67
CA SER A 489 9.58 15.97 11.38
C SER A 489 9.06 15.38 12.70
N ARG A 490 7.73 15.32 12.87
CA ARG A 490 7.10 14.67 14.04
C ARG A 490 7.39 13.17 14.11
N TYR A 491 7.61 12.53 12.97
CA TYR A 491 8.07 11.14 12.96
C TYR A 491 9.51 11.02 13.48
N MET A 492 10.43 11.89 13.06
CA MET A 492 11.81 11.85 13.54
C MET A 492 11.92 12.27 15.01
N GLN A 493 11.07 13.18 15.49
CA GLN A 493 10.95 13.49 16.92
C GLN A 493 10.58 12.25 17.74
N ARG A 494 9.67 11.39 17.25
CA ARG A 494 9.37 10.10 17.88
C ARG A 494 10.57 9.16 17.88
N VAL A 495 11.33 9.10 16.79
CA VAL A 495 12.59 8.32 16.75
C VAL A 495 13.58 8.85 17.79
N ALA A 496 13.64 10.17 18.00
CA ALA A 496 14.51 10.80 18.98
C ALA A 496 14.16 10.45 20.43
N GLU A 497 12.92 10.04 20.74
CA GLU A 497 12.53 9.57 22.07
C GLU A 497 13.31 8.31 22.50
N ILE A 498 13.72 7.47 21.54
CA ILE A 498 14.43 6.22 21.79
C ILE A 498 15.88 6.22 21.29
N ALA A 499 16.20 7.06 20.31
CA ALA A 499 17.52 7.15 19.68
C ALA A 499 17.93 8.63 19.46
N PRO A 500 18.04 9.44 20.52
CA PRO A 500 18.30 10.88 20.41
C PRO A 500 19.63 11.18 19.72
N GLU A 501 20.69 10.45 20.06
CA GLU A 501 22.03 10.63 19.46
C GLU A 501 22.03 10.33 17.95
N LEU A 502 21.20 9.40 17.49
CA LEU A 502 21.06 9.07 16.07
C LEU A 502 20.43 10.26 15.33
N VAL A 503 19.34 10.81 15.87
CA VAL A 503 18.63 11.95 15.25
C VAL A 503 19.48 13.21 15.26
N GLU A 504 20.26 13.45 16.32
CA GLU A 504 21.23 14.55 16.36
C GLU A 504 22.28 14.41 15.26
N GLN A 505 22.87 13.23 15.10
CA GLN A 505 23.82 12.98 14.02
C GLN A 505 23.19 13.09 12.62
N LEU A 506 21.92 12.73 12.46
CA LEU A 506 21.17 12.94 11.21
C LEU A 506 20.93 14.42 10.94
N ALA A 507 20.74 15.27 11.95
CA ALA A 507 20.64 16.71 11.77
C ALA A 507 21.96 17.32 11.26
N ASP A 508 23.10 16.75 11.67
CA ASP A 508 24.43 17.21 11.27
C ASP A 508 24.86 16.68 9.90
N VAL A 509 24.67 15.37 9.64
CA VAL A 509 25.15 14.70 8.42
C VAL A 509 24.10 14.68 7.32
N GLY A 510 22.82 14.57 7.67
CA GLY A 510 21.72 14.22 6.77
C GLY A 510 21.51 12.70 6.65
N ALA A 511 20.32 12.29 6.26
CA ALA A 511 19.98 10.88 5.97
C ALA A 511 20.20 10.53 4.50
N ARG A 512 20.56 9.28 4.18
CA ARG A 512 20.66 8.80 2.79
C ARG A 512 19.33 8.79 2.04
N PHE A 513 18.21 8.72 2.76
CA PHE A 513 16.86 8.69 2.22
C PHE A 513 15.91 9.42 3.18
N THR A 514 14.80 9.91 2.63
CA THR A 514 13.83 10.69 3.42
C THR A 514 12.78 9.82 4.10
N HIS A 515 12.52 8.63 3.55
CA HIS A 515 11.56 7.65 4.07
C HIS A 515 12.14 6.24 3.97
N HIS A 516 11.90 5.42 4.99
CA HIS A 516 12.44 4.07 5.13
C HIS A 516 11.38 2.98 5.02
N SER A 517 10.19 3.19 5.58
CA SER A 517 9.32 2.12 6.03
C SER A 517 7.89 2.22 5.48
N SER A 518 7.36 1.08 5.05
CA SER A 518 5.99 0.92 4.58
C SER A 518 5.63 -0.55 4.54
N ILE A 519 4.41 -0.90 4.92
CA ILE A 519 3.97 -2.30 4.94
C ILE A 519 3.01 -2.54 3.79
N ALA A 520 3.48 -3.24 2.77
CA ALA A 520 2.72 -3.59 1.58
C ALA A 520 1.86 -4.86 1.81
N PRO A 521 0.87 -5.16 0.94
CA PRO A 521 0.06 -6.38 1.05
C PRO A 521 0.87 -7.67 0.91
N THR A 522 1.96 -7.66 0.14
CA THR A 522 2.86 -8.82 -0.13
C THR A 522 2.23 -10.08 -0.74
N GLY A 523 0.95 -10.10 -1.12
CA GLY A 523 0.22 -11.33 -1.48
C GLY A 523 0.94 -12.32 -2.41
N THR A 524 1.51 -11.87 -3.53
CA THR A 524 2.22 -12.79 -4.45
C THR A 524 3.60 -13.19 -3.94
N ILE A 525 4.37 -12.27 -3.34
CA ILE A 525 5.73 -12.57 -2.86
C ILE A 525 5.68 -13.46 -1.61
N SER A 526 4.68 -13.30 -0.74
CA SER A 526 4.53 -14.14 0.45
C SER A 526 4.24 -15.59 0.06
N LEU A 527 3.28 -15.79 -0.84
CA LEU A 527 2.94 -17.12 -1.34
C LEU A 527 4.12 -17.79 -2.07
N SER A 528 4.83 -17.07 -2.93
CA SER A 528 5.83 -17.69 -3.83
C SER A 528 7.27 -17.67 -3.34
N LEU A 529 7.66 -16.76 -2.45
CA LEU A 529 9.04 -16.61 -1.96
C LEU A 529 9.14 -16.83 -0.45
N ALA A 530 8.03 -16.75 0.29
CA ALA A 530 7.95 -17.03 1.72
C ALA A 530 7.10 -18.27 2.05
N ASN A 531 6.88 -19.14 1.07
CA ASN A 531 6.17 -20.41 1.23
C ASN A 531 4.78 -20.28 1.87
N ASN A 532 4.04 -19.22 1.49
CA ASN A 532 2.74 -18.87 2.02
C ASN A 532 2.73 -18.51 3.52
N ALA A 533 3.78 -17.79 3.96
CA ALA A 533 3.68 -17.01 5.20
C ALA A 533 2.54 -15.99 5.10
N SER A 534 2.00 -15.57 6.24
CA SER A 534 0.91 -14.59 6.24
C SER A 534 1.33 -13.28 5.55
N ASN A 535 0.36 -12.59 4.96
CA ASN A 535 0.61 -11.47 4.05
C ASN A 535 0.87 -10.18 4.84
N GLY A 536 2.05 -9.56 4.72
CA GLY A 536 2.33 -8.29 5.40
C GLY A 536 2.13 -8.40 6.92
N ILE A 537 1.28 -7.53 7.47
CA ILE A 537 0.82 -7.61 8.87
C ILE A 537 -0.48 -8.41 9.05
N GLU A 538 -1.04 -9.02 8.01
CA GLU A 538 -2.28 -9.80 8.07
C GLU A 538 -2.09 -11.11 8.87
N PRO A 539 -3.15 -11.59 9.55
CA PRO A 539 -3.21 -13.00 9.93
C PRO A 539 -3.31 -13.87 8.65
N SER A 540 -3.12 -15.18 8.80
CA SER A 540 -3.38 -16.09 7.70
C SER A 540 -4.87 -16.08 7.35
N PHE A 541 -5.20 -15.94 6.08
CA PHE A 541 -6.60 -15.94 5.62
C PHE A 541 -7.30 -17.25 6.00
N ALA A 542 -6.66 -18.37 5.67
CA ALA A 542 -7.02 -19.71 6.10
C ALA A 542 -5.75 -20.55 6.19
N HIS A 543 -5.74 -21.54 7.08
CA HIS A 543 -4.57 -22.42 7.22
C HIS A 543 -4.46 -23.47 6.12
N HIS A 544 -5.57 -23.83 5.49
CA HIS A 544 -5.66 -24.80 4.40
C HIS A 544 -6.79 -24.39 3.44
N TYR A 545 -6.49 -24.31 2.15
CA TYR A 545 -7.45 -23.99 1.08
C TYR A 545 -6.90 -24.45 -0.27
N SER A 546 -7.76 -24.54 -1.29
CA SER A 546 -7.33 -24.97 -2.62
C SER A 546 -7.25 -23.81 -3.61
N ARG A 547 -6.36 -23.91 -4.59
CA ARG A 547 -6.28 -22.98 -5.72
C ARG A 547 -6.35 -23.72 -7.05
N ASN A 548 -7.07 -23.13 -7.99
CA ASN A 548 -7.09 -23.58 -9.37
C ASN A 548 -5.83 -23.13 -10.11
N VAL A 549 -5.03 -24.08 -10.58
CA VAL A 549 -3.81 -23.85 -11.36
C VAL A 549 -4.02 -24.38 -12.77
N ILE A 550 -3.83 -23.52 -13.78
CA ILE A 550 -3.78 -23.94 -15.18
C ILE A 550 -2.35 -24.41 -15.48
N ARG A 551 -2.19 -25.67 -15.90
CA ARG A 551 -0.91 -26.21 -16.39
C ARG A 551 -0.79 -25.98 -17.89
N GLU A 552 0.41 -25.60 -18.32
CA GLU A 552 0.71 -25.40 -19.74
C GLU A 552 0.41 -26.69 -20.53
N GLY A 553 -0.38 -26.58 -21.60
CA GLY A 553 -0.81 -27.72 -22.42
C GLY A 553 -2.08 -28.47 -21.94
N LYS A 554 -2.67 -28.12 -20.77
CA LYS A 554 -3.98 -28.64 -20.33
C LYS A 554 -5.04 -27.55 -20.38
N LYS A 555 -6.23 -27.89 -20.89
CA LYS A 555 -7.41 -27.00 -20.88
C LYS A 555 -8.16 -26.98 -19.54
N SER A 556 -7.98 -28.00 -18.69
CA SER A 556 -8.62 -28.10 -17.37
C SER A 556 -7.78 -27.50 -16.25
N LYS A 557 -8.44 -26.86 -15.29
CA LYS A 557 -7.85 -26.33 -14.05
C LYS A 557 -7.57 -27.51 -13.10
N GLU A 558 -6.38 -27.56 -12.51
CA GLU A 558 -6.05 -28.52 -11.45
C GLU A 558 -6.19 -27.86 -10.08
N LYS A 559 -6.91 -28.49 -9.15
CA LYS A 559 -7.07 -28.02 -7.77
C LYS A 559 -5.82 -28.42 -6.99
N VAL A 560 -5.01 -27.43 -6.60
CA VAL A 560 -3.78 -27.63 -5.82
C VAL A 560 -4.03 -27.15 -4.40
N GLU A 561 -3.75 -28.01 -3.43
CA GLU A 561 -3.86 -27.68 -2.01
C GLU A 561 -2.76 -26.71 -1.60
N VAL A 562 -3.14 -25.69 -0.83
CA VAL A 562 -2.26 -24.65 -0.31
C VAL A 562 -2.40 -24.60 1.20
N TYR A 563 -1.26 -24.61 1.87
CA TYR A 563 -1.18 -24.53 3.32
C TYR A 563 -0.50 -23.23 3.73
N SER A 564 -0.95 -22.64 4.83
CA SER A 564 -0.22 -21.55 5.49
C SER A 564 1.15 -22.04 5.98
N TYR A 565 2.14 -21.14 6.03
CA TYR A 565 3.50 -21.49 6.47
C TYR A 565 3.53 -22.09 7.88
N GLU A 566 2.79 -21.51 8.82
CA GLU A 566 2.75 -21.98 10.20
C GLU A 566 2.14 -23.38 10.32
N LEU A 567 1.16 -23.73 9.48
CA LEU A 567 0.63 -25.10 9.44
C LEU A 567 1.65 -26.07 8.83
N LEU A 568 2.34 -25.68 7.74
CA LEU A 568 3.41 -26.49 7.18
C LEU A 568 4.53 -26.72 8.19
N ALA A 569 4.93 -25.68 8.91
CA ALA A 569 5.95 -25.74 9.93
C ALA A 569 5.52 -26.65 11.09
N TYR A 570 4.29 -26.51 11.58
CA TYR A 570 3.77 -27.34 12.67
C TYR A 570 3.66 -28.81 12.27
N ARG A 571 3.20 -29.08 11.05
CA ARG A 571 3.16 -30.45 10.51
C ARG A 571 4.54 -31.08 10.36
N THR A 572 5.52 -30.28 9.96
CA THR A 572 6.89 -30.76 9.78
C THR A 572 7.60 -31.01 11.12
N LEU A 573 7.39 -30.12 12.10
CA LEU A 573 8.21 -30.06 13.31
C LEU A 573 7.54 -30.68 14.54
N VAL A 574 6.21 -30.75 14.58
CA VAL A 574 5.44 -31.10 15.79
C VAL A 574 4.49 -32.26 15.54
N ASN A 575 3.55 -32.12 14.59
CA ASN A 575 2.51 -33.12 14.36
C ASN A 575 2.17 -33.28 12.87
N PRO A 576 2.67 -34.31 12.18
CA PRO A 576 2.47 -34.51 10.74
C PRO A 576 1.01 -34.70 10.34
N ASP A 577 0.13 -35.07 11.27
CA ASP A 577 -1.28 -35.33 11.02
C ASP A 577 -2.17 -34.11 11.36
N ALA A 578 -1.59 -32.98 11.78
CA ALA A 578 -2.35 -31.81 12.20
C ALA A 578 -3.22 -31.23 11.08
N MET A 579 -4.51 -31.04 11.36
CA MET A 579 -5.51 -30.56 10.41
C MET A 579 -6.29 -29.36 10.96
N PRO A 580 -6.52 -28.30 10.16
CA PRO A 580 -7.40 -27.20 10.54
C PRO A 580 -8.80 -27.69 10.88
N TYR A 581 -9.42 -27.04 11.88
CA TYR A 581 -10.81 -27.27 12.31
C TYR A 581 -11.13 -28.72 12.76
N SER A 582 -10.11 -29.53 13.07
CA SER A 582 -10.32 -30.89 13.54
C SER A 582 -10.67 -30.95 15.03
N ASP A 583 -11.76 -31.63 15.38
CA ASP A 583 -12.15 -31.90 16.78
C ASP A 583 -11.44 -33.10 17.40
N ASP A 584 -10.76 -33.94 16.60
CA ASP A 584 -9.97 -35.06 17.10
C ASP A 584 -8.70 -34.53 17.78
N ALA A 585 -8.55 -34.82 19.07
CA ALA A 585 -7.40 -34.43 19.88
C ALA A 585 -6.03 -34.79 19.28
N LYS A 586 -5.96 -35.83 18.42
CA LYS A 586 -4.71 -36.25 17.76
C LYS A 586 -4.30 -35.34 16.60
N THR A 587 -5.24 -34.69 15.94
CA THR A 587 -5.02 -33.86 14.74
C THR A 587 -5.39 -32.40 14.97
N ARG A 588 -6.00 -32.07 16.10
CA ARG A 588 -6.41 -30.72 16.48
C ARG A 588 -5.22 -29.77 16.60
N LEU A 589 -5.39 -28.58 16.03
CA LEU A 589 -4.42 -27.49 16.18
C LEU A 589 -4.54 -26.81 17.54
N PRO A 590 -3.44 -26.29 18.10
CA PRO A 590 -3.47 -25.44 19.29
C PRO A 590 -4.31 -24.17 19.08
N GLU A 591 -4.88 -23.62 20.16
CA GLU A 591 -5.76 -22.45 20.11
C GLU A 591 -5.12 -21.16 19.58
N TYR A 592 -3.79 -21.10 19.48
CA TYR A 592 -3.07 -19.96 18.93
C TYR A 592 -3.02 -19.96 17.39
N PHE A 593 -3.55 -20.99 16.73
CA PHE A 593 -3.80 -20.99 15.28
C PHE A 593 -5.03 -20.15 14.95
N ILE A 594 -4.82 -18.84 14.83
CA ILE A 594 -5.86 -17.85 14.53
C ILE A 594 -5.86 -17.56 13.02
N ALA A 595 -7.00 -17.76 12.37
CA ALA A 595 -7.23 -17.33 10.99
C ALA A 595 -7.94 -15.96 10.94
N ALA A 596 -8.05 -15.36 9.76
CA ALA A 596 -8.62 -14.02 9.61
C ALA A 596 -10.06 -13.88 10.15
N ASP A 597 -10.87 -14.93 10.10
CA ASP A 597 -12.26 -14.92 10.59
C ASP A 597 -12.37 -14.92 12.12
N ASP A 598 -11.34 -15.41 12.80
CA ASP A 598 -11.29 -15.46 14.27
C ASP A 598 -10.79 -14.12 14.87
N VAL A 599 -10.46 -13.14 14.02
CA VAL A 599 -9.95 -11.83 14.42
C VAL A 599 -11.07 -10.81 14.36
N SER A 600 -11.36 -10.17 15.49
CA SER A 600 -12.33 -9.07 15.52
C SER A 600 -11.83 -7.85 14.74
N PRO A 601 -12.73 -7.01 14.18
CA PRO A 601 -12.33 -5.78 13.48
C PRO A 601 -11.46 -4.85 14.34
N LYS A 602 -11.75 -4.78 15.65
CA LYS A 602 -10.94 -4.01 16.59
C LYS A 602 -9.50 -4.54 16.69
N GLN A 603 -9.31 -5.85 16.79
CA GLN A 603 -7.97 -6.46 16.85
C GLN A 603 -7.18 -6.22 15.56
N HIS A 604 -7.84 -6.18 14.40
CA HIS A 604 -7.19 -5.77 13.16
C HIS A 604 -6.65 -4.33 13.25
N VAL A 605 -7.44 -3.40 13.77
CA VAL A 605 -7.02 -2.00 13.98
C VAL A 605 -5.91 -1.90 15.02
N ASP A 606 -5.98 -2.66 16.12
CA ASP A 606 -4.97 -2.65 17.18
C ASP A 606 -3.58 -3.08 16.66
N ILE A 607 -3.51 -4.15 15.86
CA ILE A 607 -2.26 -4.59 15.23
C ILE A 607 -1.73 -3.55 14.24
N GLN A 608 -2.61 -2.96 13.43
CA GLN A 608 -2.21 -1.89 12.51
C GLN A 608 -1.65 -0.69 13.28
N ALA A 609 -2.29 -0.29 14.37
CA ALA A 609 -1.88 0.83 15.21
C ALA A 609 -0.53 0.57 15.88
N ALA A 610 -0.29 -0.64 16.36
CA ALA A 610 0.99 -1.05 16.93
C ALA A 610 2.16 -0.86 15.95
N ALA A 611 1.99 -1.29 14.69
CA ALA A 611 3.00 -1.09 13.65
C ALA A 611 3.10 0.38 13.18
N GLN A 612 1.97 1.07 13.01
CA GLN A 612 1.90 2.40 12.40
C GLN A 612 2.74 3.44 13.13
N LYS A 613 2.95 3.27 14.44
CA LYS A 613 3.79 4.14 15.27
C LYS A 613 5.19 4.35 14.71
N TRP A 614 5.75 3.30 14.10
CA TRP A 614 7.13 3.24 13.62
C TRP A 614 7.22 3.19 12.09
N VAL A 615 6.09 3.31 11.38
CA VAL A 615 6.03 3.36 9.91
C VAL A 615 5.85 4.80 9.42
N ASP A 616 6.88 5.35 8.78
CA ASP A 616 6.92 6.74 8.28
C ASP A 616 6.07 6.98 7.02
N SER A 617 5.92 6.01 6.11
CA SER A 617 4.91 6.06 5.04
C SER A 617 3.54 5.61 5.57
N SER A 618 2.95 4.51 5.07
CA SER A 618 1.67 3.97 5.56
C SER A 618 1.69 2.43 5.50
N ILE A 619 0.56 1.82 5.88
CA ILE A 619 0.37 0.37 5.93
C ILE A 619 -0.86 0.01 5.10
N SER A 620 -0.71 -0.96 4.21
CA SER A 620 -1.84 -1.65 3.60
C SER A 620 -2.32 -2.74 4.56
N LYS A 621 -3.54 -2.57 5.06
CA LYS A 621 -4.21 -3.52 5.95
C LYS A 621 -5.69 -3.53 5.64
N THR A 622 -6.25 -4.73 5.49
CA THR A 622 -7.70 -4.93 5.39
C THR A 622 -8.25 -5.41 6.72
N ALA A 623 -9.10 -4.64 7.38
CA ALA A 623 -9.89 -5.15 8.49
C ALA A 623 -11.03 -6.01 7.92
N ASN A 624 -10.91 -7.34 8.02
CA ASN A 624 -11.99 -8.23 7.62
C ASN A 624 -13.14 -8.11 8.62
N VAL A 625 -14.35 -8.02 8.10
CA VAL A 625 -15.58 -7.83 8.87
C VAL A 625 -16.52 -8.99 8.55
N PRO A 626 -17.04 -9.70 9.58
CA PRO A 626 -18.02 -10.77 9.38
C PRO A 626 -19.24 -10.31 8.56
N THR A 627 -19.80 -11.21 7.76
CA THR A 627 -20.97 -10.89 6.92
C THR A 627 -22.19 -10.50 7.76
N ASP A 628 -22.37 -11.06 8.95
CA ASP A 628 -23.47 -10.75 9.89
C ASP A 628 -23.14 -9.62 10.88
N TYR A 629 -21.99 -8.94 10.72
CA TYR A 629 -21.56 -7.88 11.62
C TYR A 629 -22.54 -6.70 11.60
N ARG A 630 -22.96 -6.21 12.77
CA ARG A 630 -23.97 -5.15 12.87
C ARG A 630 -23.46 -3.84 12.29
N TYR A 631 -24.31 -3.18 11.49
CA TYR A 631 -23.99 -1.88 10.90
C TYR A 631 -23.63 -0.81 11.94
N GLU A 632 -24.34 -0.75 13.08
CA GLU A 632 -24.03 0.23 14.13
C GLU A 632 -22.62 0.08 14.70
N ASP A 633 -22.14 -1.15 14.87
CA ASP A 633 -20.81 -1.44 15.37
C ASP A 633 -19.74 -1.24 14.27
N PHE A 634 -20.12 -1.40 13.00
CA PHE A 634 -19.24 -1.18 11.86
C PHE A 634 -18.80 0.28 11.74
N LYS A 635 -19.74 1.22 11.93
CA LYS A 635 -19.46 2.67 11.83
C LYS A 635 -18.38 3.13 12.79
N ASP A 636 -18.23 2.46 13.92
CA ASP A 636 -17.24 2.82 14.93
C ASP A 636 -15.83 2.32 14.61
N ILE A 637 -15.65 1.38 13.66
CA ILE A 637 -14.32 0.89 13.26
C ILE A 637 -13.44 2.04 12.75
N TYR A 638 -13.97 2.89 11.87
CA TYR A 638 -13.21 4.00 11.31
C TYR A 638 -13.00 5.15 12.29
N ARG A 639 -13.96 5.37 13.20
CA ARG A 639 -13.76 6.32 14.32
C ARG A 639 -12.65 5.83 15.24
N TYR A 640 -12.65 4.54 15.58
CA TYR A 640 -11.60 3.93 16.39
C TYR A 640 -10.24 3.99 15.68
N ALA A 641 -10.18 3.73 14.37
CA ALA A 641 -8.96 3.89 13.57
C ALA A 641 -8.40 5.32 13.60
N HIS A 642 -9.28 6.33 13.55
CA HIS A 642 -8.90 7.74 13.71
C HIS A 642 -8.36 8.04 15.12
N GLU A 643 -9.03 7.56 16.16
CA GLU A 643 -8.61 7.69 17.56
C GLU A 643 -7.25 7.02 17.83
N GLN A 644 -6.96 5.91 17.16
CA GLN A 644 -5.66 5.22 17.22
C GLN A 644 -4.55 5.94 16.43
N GLY A 645 -4.84 7.03 15.73
CA GLY A 645 -3.86 7.79 14.97
C GLY A 645 -3.36 7.09 13.72
N LEU A 646 -4.19 6.24 13.10
CA LEU A 646 -3.85 5.61 11.83
C LEU A 646 -3.74 6.62 10.69
N LYS A 647 -3.03 6.26 9.62
CA LYS A 647 -2.94 7.06 8.39
C LYS A 647 -4.01 6.71 7.36
N GLY A 648 -4.61 5.54 7.50
CA GLY A 648 -5.72 5.07 6.69
C GLY A 648 -6.26 3.76 7.24
N CYS A 649 -7.45 3.40 6.76
CA CYS A 649 -8.11 2.17 7.16
C CYS A 649 -8.99 1.70 5.99
N THR A 650 -8.99 0.39 5.78
CA THR A 650 -9.82 -0.27 4.77
C THR A 650 -10.51 -1.45 5.44
N THR A 651 -11.83 -1.51 5.37
CA THR A 651 -12.61 -2.66 5.80
C THR A 651 -13.05 -3.48 4.59
N PHE A 652 -13.07 -4.80 4.73
CA PHE A 652 -13.74 -5.67 3.76
C PHE A 652 -14.79 -6.51 4.48
N ARG A 653 -16.04 -6.30 4.09
CA ARG A 653 -17.17 -7.15 4.50
C ARG A 653 -17.66 -7.88 3.26
N PHE A 654 -17.70 -9.20 3.30
CA PHE A 654 -18.29 -9.96 2.20
C PHE A 654 -19.81 -9.73 2.18
N ASN A 655 -20.28 -9.11 1.09
CA ASN A 655 -21.69 -8.90 0.82
C ASN A 655 -22.08 -9.67 -0.45
N PRO A 656 -22.78 -10.82 -0.35
CA PRO A 656 -23.10 -11.66 -1.50
C PRO A 656 -23.94 -10.96 -2.57
N ALA A 657 -24.70 -9.92 -2.20
CA ALA A 657 -25.48 -9.13 -3.15
C ALA A 657 -24.63 -8.15 -3.99
N ALA A 658 -23.46 -7.74 -3.47
CA ALA A 658 -22.60 -6.73 -4.10
C ALA A 658 -21.30 -7.31 -4.66
N PHE A 659 -20.77 -8.37 -4.07
CA PHE A 659 -19.44 -8.91 -4.31
C PHE A 659 -19.41 -10.40 -4.61
N GLN A 660 -18.58 -10.78 -5.58
CA GLN A 660 -18.03 -12.12 -5.77
C GLN A 660 -16.50 -11.97 -5.93
N GLY A 661 -15.74 -12.16 -4.84
CA GLY A 661 -14.29 -11.91 -4.82
C GLY A 661 -13.44 -13.05 -5.41
N VAL A 662 -12.12 -12.82 -5.50
CA VAL A 662 -11.12 -13.86 -5.86
C VAL A 662 -10.88 -14.85 -4.69
N LEU A 663 -11.25 -14.45 -3.47
CA LEU A 663 -11.21 -15.25 -2.25
C LEU A 663 -12.62 -15.26 -1.67
N VAL A 664 -13.43 -16.25 -2.06
CA VAL A 664 -14.75 -16.51 -1.48
C VAL A 664 -14.72 -17.91 -0.90
N LYS A 665 -15.27 -18.09 0.29
CA LYS A 665 -15.31 -19.40 0.94
C LYS A 665 -16.32 -20.29 0.24
N GLU A 666 -16.05 -21.59 0.24
CA GLU A 666 -16.95 -22.59 -0.32
C GLU A 666 -18.32 -22.56 0.40
N THR A 667 -18.32 -22.37 1.72
CA THR A 667 -19.55 -22.19 2.52
C THR A 667 -20.35 -20.94 2.16
N ASP A 668 -19.68 -19.84 1.83
CA ASP A 668 -20.37 -18.57 1.48
C ASP A 668 -21.03 -18.70 0.10
N LEU A 669 -20.38 -19.41 -0.83
CA LEU A 669 -20.91 -19.75 -2.15
C LEU A 669 -22.10 -20.72 -2.04
N GLU A 670 -21.99 -21.75 -1.20
CA GLU A 670 -23.06 -22.74 -0.97
C GLU A 670 -24.32 -22.12 -0.39
N ASN A 671 -24.17 -21.11 0.47
CA ASN A 671 -25.28 -20.45 1.16
C ASN A 671 -25.93 -19.33 0.34
N THR A 672 -25.42 -19.02 -0.86
CA THR A 672 -25.94 -17.94 -1.70
C THR A 672 -26.61 -18.52 -2.96
N THR A 673 -27.89 -18.19 -3.19
CA THR A 673 -28.62 -18.54 -4.42
C THR A 673 -28.59 -17.38 -5.41
N TYR A 674 -28.13 -17.66 -6.63
CA TYR A 674 -28.09 -16.72 -7.75
C TYR A 674 -29.27 -16.97 -8.67
N ARG A 675 -29.82 -15.89 -9.21
CA ARG A 675 -30.99 -15.90 -10.08
C ARG A 675 -30.61 -15.32 -11.43
N PHE A 676 -30.82 -16.08 -12.50
CA PHE A 676 -30.58 -15.70 -13.88
C PHE A 676 -31.93 -15.56 -14.59
N GLU A 677 -32.21 -14.40 -15.15
CA GLU A 677 -33.37 -14.18 -16.00
C GLU A 677 -32.96 -14.42 -17.46
N LEU A 678 -33.65 -15.34 -18.13
CA LEU A 678 -33.41 -15.69 -19.53
C LEU A 678 -34.20 -14.74 -20.46
N GLU A 679 -33.83 -14.70 -21.74
CA GLU A 679 -34.48 -13.83 -22.73
C GLU A 679 -35.99 -14.10 -22.90
N ASP A 680 -36.44 -15.32 -22.59
CA ASP A 680 -37.85 -15.71 -22.61
C ASP A 680 -38.61 -15.33 -21.32
N GLY A 681 -37.96 -14.62 -20.40
CA GLY A 681 -38.49 -14.20 -19.09
C GLY A 681 -38.55 -15.31 -18.05
N SER A 682 -38.08 -16.52 -18.37
CA SER A 682 -37.94 -17.59 -17.40
C SER A 682 -36.72 -17.38 -16.50
N VAL A 683 -36.74 -18.04 -15.35
CA VAL A 683 -35.76 -17.83 -14.28
C VAL A 683 -35.07 -19.14 -13.97
N VAL A 684 -33.75 -19.12 -13.97
CA VAL A 684 -32.90 -20.20 -13.47
C VAL A 684 -32.30 -19.78 -12.14
N GLU A 685 -32.45 -20.61 -11.12
CA GLU A 685 -31.80 -20.41 -9.82
C GLU A 685 -30.73 -21.47 -9.61
N ALA A 686 -29.56 -21.07 -9.14
CA ALA A 686 -28.46 -21.97 -8.83
C ALA A 686 -27.68 -21.44 -7.62
N ARG A 687 -27.24 -22.33 -6.74
CA ARG A 687 -26.34 -22.01 -5.63
C ARG A 687 -24.98 -21.62 -6.17
N GLY A 688 -24.25 -20.77 -5.46
CA GLY A 688 -23.01 -20.17 -5.95
C GLY A 688 -21.94 -21.15 -6.44
N ASN A 689 -21.89 -22.34 -5.84
CA ASN A 689 -20.95 -23.40 -6.21
C ASN A 689 -21.47 -24.37 -7.28
N GLU A 690 -22.74 -24.30 -7.69
CA GLU A 690 -23.29 -25.15 -8.75
C GLU A 690 -22.73 -24.72 -10.11
N GLU A 691 -22.44 -25.70 -10.97
CA GLU A 691 -21.95 -25.46 -12.32
C GLU A 691 -23.10 -25.12 -13.27
N VAL A 692 -22.94 -24.05 -14.03
CA VAL A 692 -23.84 -23.54 -15.05
C VAL A 692 -23.06 -23.40 -16.35
N GLU A 693 -23.57 -24.01 -17.42
CA GLU A 693 -23.03 -23.84 -18.77
C GLU A 693 -23.66 -22.62 -19.43
N TYR A 694 -22.82 -21.69 -19.91
CA TYR A 694 -23.26 -20.48 -20.60
C TYR A 694 -22.27 -20.13 -21.72
N ASP A 695 -22.79 -19.84 -22.92
CA ASP A 695 -22.01 -19.54 -24.13
C ASP A 695 -20.91 -20.59 -24.45
N GLY A 696 -21.20 -21.87 -24.18
CA GLY A 696 -20.28 -22.99 -24.44
C GLY A 696 -19.12 -23.13 -23.44
N GLU A 697 -19.14 -22.36 -22.34
CA GLU A 697 -18.20 -22.47 -21.23
C GLU A 697 -18.91 -22.87 -19.93
N LEU A 698 -18.24 -23.66 -19.10
CA LEU A 698 -18.72 -24.06 -17.77
C LEU A 698 -18.21 -23.06 -16.73
N HIS A 699 -19.16 -22.49 -15.98
CA HIS A 699 -18.92 -21.55 -14.90
C HIS A 699 -19.56 -22.07 -13.61
N THR A 700 -19.08 -21.66 -12.45
CA THR A 700 -19.94 -21.73 -11.26
C THR A 700 -21.00 -20.64 -11.35
N ALA A 701 -22.20 -20.82 -10.79
CA ALA A 701 -23.28 -19.84 -10.82
C ALA A 701 -22.81 -18.46 -10.34
N ALA A 702 -22.05 -18.43 -9.26
CA ALA A 702 -21.36 -17.24 -8.77
C ALA A 702 -20.55 -16.49 -9.84
N ASN A 703 -19.67 -17.21 -10.55
CA ASN A 703 -18.77 -16.62 -11.54
C ASN A 703 -19.53 -16.21 -12.80
N LEU A 704 -20.58 -16.94 -13.18
CA LEU A 704 -21.42 -16.58 -14.32
C LEU A 704 -22.22 -15.31 -14.03
N PHE A 705 -22.85 -15.24 -12.86
CA PHE A 705 -23.63 -14.08 -12.42
C PHE A 705 -22.76 -12.83 -12.42
N ASP A 706 -21.54 -12.95 -11.90
CA ASP A 706 -20.57 -11.86 -11.90
C ASP A 706 -20.17 -11.48 -13.33
N ALA A 707 -19.77 -12.43 -14.19
CA ALA A 707 -19.38 -12.12 -15.56
C ALA A 707 -20.50 -11.43 -16.39
N LEU A 708 -21.76 -11.82 -16.17
CA LEU A 708 -22.95 -11.22 -16.78
C LEU A 708 -23.21 -9.80 -16.25
N LYS A 709 -23.24 -9.63 -14.92
CA LYS A 709 -23.31 -8.31 -14.25
C LYS A 709 -22.16 -7.41 -14.72
N GLU A 710 -21.00 -8.03 -14.95
CA GLU A 710 -19.79 -7.36 -15.38
C GLU A 710 -19.79 -7.02 -16.88
N GLY A 711 -20.75 -7.52 -17.66
CA GLY A 711 -20.88 -7.24 -19.08
C GLY A 711 -19.79 -7.88 -19.94
N TYR A 712 -19.12 -8.94 -19.48
CA TYR A 712 -18.11 -9.66 -20.27
C TYR A 712 -18.70 -10.34 -21.51
N TYR A 713 -20.00 -10.67 -21.46
CA TYR A 713 -20.74 -11.27 -22.57
C TYR A 713 -21.51 -10.24 -23.43
N GLY A 714 -21.26 -8.94 -23.23
CA GLY A 714 -22.00 -7.86 -23.88
C GLY A 714 -23.36 -7.61 -23.23
N LYS A 715 -23.83 -6.35 -23.23
CA LYS A 715 -25.22 -6.04 -22.90
C LYS A 715 -26.06 -6.33 -24.15
N PHE A 716 -26.94 -7.32 -24.09
CA PHE A 716 -28.05 -7.43 -25.03
C PHE A 716 -29.35 -7.09 -24.31
#